data_AF-A0AAU5M3G1-F1
#
_entry.id   AF-A0AAU5M3G1-F1
#
_cell.length_a   1.000
_cell.length_b   1.000
_cell.length_c   1.000
_cell.angle_alpha   90.00
_cell.angle_beta   90.00
_cell.angle_gamma   90.00
#
_symmetry.space_group_name_H-M   'P 1'
#
loop_
_entity.id
_entity.type
_entity.pdbx_description
1 polymer ?
#
loop_
_entity_poly.entity_id
_entity_poly.type
_entity_poly.pdbx_seq_one_letter_code
_entity_poly.pdbx_strand_id
1 'polypeptide(L)'
;MLRRPKILAALAAVALPAALVGVSLGSPPAEASQPSTPTAPSAVAATAYSAAAAKYGVPESVLLAVSYAESRWDDHAGAPSTSGGYGPMHLTSLGASEVADLSGKQKVATAESLQTLKKASELTGLDASSLRNDVTANINGGAAVLASYQKSLGLPVGATTSPAGWYGAVASYAEAGDKVGAAGFADDVYSIMAKGAARTTNTGQQIVMPAVAVKPDKAQVGKLSLPAGVQPSKSDVECPPTLGCEWLPAPYSEFGTAGDYGNHDLANRPKTGKIDYIVIHDTEGTWQGVLNLVQDPTYVSWNYTMRSSDGHTWQHVKAKDVAWHAGNWYVNMHSIGIEHEGFAPQGATWFTESLYRNSAKLVKYLAAKNNIPLDRAHIIGHDQVPGTVPSTVAGMHWDPGPYWDWEHYFDLLGAPIYGHKVFPVRTGSIVTIKPGFANNVQVVSNCDAPNTTCTPQGTNFVYLRQSPDDNAPLVKDIGLHPTGIDGTTDVSDMGSRAAAGSQYVVAQRQGDWVAVWYLGALGWFKSPASAPDAFAKPGLVVKPKAGKTSVPVYGRAYPEQSAYPAGIPYQTVTPLQYTIGAGQSYPVGDLNIETDYYRAVTFDGQPPADHVQVLGKDKYYEIWFGHRIAYVRAADVDVRPAI
;
A
#
# COMPACT_ATOMS: atom_id res chain seq x y z
N MET A 1 -20.43 -22.17 16.44
CA MET A 1 -19.74 -23.28 15.74
C MET A 1 -18.49 -22.71 15.11
N LEU A 2 -17.33 -23.09 15.63
CA LEU A 2 -16.03 -22.66 15.13
C LEU A 2 -15.87 -23.21 13.71
N ARG A 3 -15.85 -22.34 12.69
CA ARG A 3 -15.40 -22.73 11.35
C ARG A 3 -13.97 -23.23 11.51
N ARG A 4 -13.76 -24.53 11.33
CA ARG A 4 -12.43 -25.14 11.25
C ARG A 4 -12.07 -25.16 9.76
N PRO A 5 -11.29 -24.21 9.24
CA PRO A 5 -10.01 -24.62 8.73
C PRO A 5 -9.16 -24.97 9.95
N LYS A 6 -8.51 -26.13 9.96
CA LYS A 6 -7.35 -26.34 10.85
C LYS A 6 -6.20 -25.45 10.36
N ILE A 7 -6.37 -24.13 10.42
CA ILE A 7 -5.32 -23.13 10.27
C ILE A 7 -5.60 -22.04 11.31
N LEU A 8 -5.56 -22.44 12.58
CA LEU A 8 -5.04 -21.55 13.61
C LEU A 8 -3.52 -21.67 13.53
N ALA A 9 -2.86 -20.54 13.33
CA ALA A 9 -1.40 -20.37 13.32
C ALA A 9 -0.65 -21.08 12.18
N ALA A 10 -0.37 -20.33 11.11
CA ALA A 10 0.77 -20.59 10.25
C ALA A 10 1.53 -19.28 10.02
N LEU A 11 2.22 -18.82 11.06
CA LEU A 11 3.47 -18.05 11.02
C LEU A 11 4.01 -18.00 12.46
N ALA A 12 4.35 -19.18 12.98
CA ALA A 12 5.37 -19.25 14.02
C ALA A 12 6.70 -19.09 13.29
N ALA A 13 7.34 -17.93 13.45
CA ALA A 13 8.75 -17.77 13.12
C ALA A 13 9.53 -18.94 13.75
N VAL A 14 10.15 -19.77 12.92
CA VAL A 14 11.04 -20.84 13.37
C VAL A 14 12.30 -20.18 13.93
N ALA A 15 12.29 -19.89 15.23
CA ALA A 15 13.50 -19.52 15.96
C ALA A 15 14.32 -20.79 16.21
N LEU A 16 15.40 -20.98 15.44
CA LEU A 16 16.43 -21.98 15.70
C LEU A 16 17.29 -21.52 16.90
N PRO A 17 17.50 -22.35 17.95
CA PRO A 17 18.42 -22.04 19.02
C PRO A 17 19.86 -22.34 18.57
N ALA A 18 20.63 -21.30 18.24
CA ALA A 18 22.07 -21.42 18.05
C ALA A 18 22.79 -21.22 19.40
N ALA A 19 23.52 -22.25 19.82
CA ALA A 19 24.25 -22.30 21.07
C ALA A 19 25.39 -21.27 21.12
N LEU A 20 25.47 -20.58 22.26
CA LEU A 20 26.53 -19.65 22.65
C LEU A 20 27.89 -20.35 22.78
N VAL A 21 28.92 -19.78 22.14
CA VAL A 21 30.30 -19.81 22.66
C VAL A 21 30.83 -18.39 22.56
N GLY A 22 31.00 -17.74 23.72
CA GLY A 22 31.56 -16.41 23.82
C GLY A 22 33.09 -16.43 23.80
N VAL A 23 33.68 -15.42 23.17
CA VAL A 23 34.97 -14.85 23.57
C VAL A 23 34.91 -13.34 23.32
N SER A 24 34.94 -12.57 24.41
CA SER A 24 35.02 -11.12 24.42
C SER A 24 36.47 -10.65 24.24
N LEU A 25 36.71 -9.73 23.30
CA LEU A 25 37.88 -8.85 23.34
C LEU A 25 37.43 -7.42 23.04
N GLY A 26 37.56 -6.56 24.05
CA GLY A 26 37.14 -5.16 24.01
C GLY A 26 38.01 -4.31 23.07
N SER A 27 37.38 -3.32 22.44
CA SER A 27 38.04 -2.21 21.79
C SER A 27 37.39 -0.89 22.26
N PRO A 28 38.19 0.19 22.46
CA PRO A 28 37.74 1.43 23.07
C PRO A 28 36.79 2.25 22.15
N PRO A 29 36.00 3.18 22.71
CA PRO A 29 35.00 3.94 21.97
C PRO A 29 35.66 4.89 20.95
N ALA A 30 35.17 4.85 19.72
CA ALA A 30 35.49 5.83 18.69
C ALA A 30 34.78 7.17 19.00
N GLU A 31 35.52 8.27 18.94
CA GLU A 31 35.01 9.63 19.10
C GLU A 31 33.97 9.96 18.03
N ALA A 32 32.83 10.50 18.47
CA ALA A 32 31.77 11.01 17.62
C ALA A 32 32.27 12.20 16.80
N SER A 33 32.27 12.06 15.47
CA SER A 33 32.46 13.16 14.54
C SER A 33 31.18 14.01 14.49
N GLN A 34 31.34 15.33 14.64
CA GLN A 34 30.24 16.29 14.57
C GLN A 34 29.58 16.30 13.19
N PRO A 35 28.25 16.52 13.10
CA PRO A 35 27.55 16.61 11.83
C PRO A 35 28.02 17.86 11.05
N SER A 36 28.50 17.65 9.84
CA SER A 36 28.80 18.70 8.88
C SER A 36 27.50 19.42 8.46
N THR A 37 27.58 20.74 8.39
CA THR A 37 26.53 21.63 7.89
C THR A 37 26.09 21.24 6.47
N PRO A 38 24.80 21.37 6.11
CA PRO A 38 24.32 20.96 4.80
C PRO A 38 24.90 21.87 3.70
N THR A 39 25.69 21.29 2.81
CA THR A 39 26.09 21.88 1.53
C THR A 39 24.84 22.13 0.67
N ALA A 40 24.78 23.27 -0.03
CA ALA A 40 23.68 23.63 -0.92
C ALA A 40 23.34 22.51 -1.94
N PRO A 41 22.08 22.37 -2.40
CA PRO A 41 21.68 21.34 -3.35
C PRO A 41 22.57 21.38 -4.59
N SER A 42 23.27 20.29 -4.90
CA SER A 42 24.17 20.28 -6.06
C SER A 42 23.36 20.31 -7.36
N ALA A 43 23.79 21.07 -8.37
CA ALA A 43 23.18 21.09 -9.70
C ALA A 43 23.56 19.87 -10.58
N VAL A 44 24.25 18.88 -10.01
CA VAL A 44 24.95 17.82 -10.77
C VAL A 44 23.97 16.90 -11.50
N ALA A 45 22.93 16.41 -10.83
CA ALA A 45 21.96 15.51 -11.45
C ALA A 45 21.16 16.18 -12.59
N ALA A 46 20.75 17.45 -12.43
CA ALA A 46 20.05 18.19 -13.47
C ALA A 46 20.90 18.34 -14.74
N THR A 47 22.21 18.64 -14.60
CA THR A 47 23.11 18.71 -15.76
C THR A 47 23.39 17.35 -16.40
N ALA A 48 23.30 16.25 -15.63
CA ALA A 48 23.52 14.90 -16.14
C ALA A 48 22.44 14.47 -17.14
N TYR A 49 21.17 14.85 -16.92
CA TYR A 49 20.09 14.57 -17.87
C TYR A 49 20.30 15.28 -19.21
N SER A 50 20.59 16.58 -19.20
CA SER A 50 20.83 17.34 -20.44
C SER A 50 22.05 16.79 -21.19
N ALA A 51 23.13 16.44 -20.48
CA ALA A 51 24.33 15.87 -21.07
C ALA A 51 24.10 14.48 -21.69
N ALA A 52 23.39 13.59 -20.98
CA ALA A 52 23.05 12.26 -21.49
C ALA A 52 22.09 12.33 -22.68
N ALA A 53 21.07 13.20 -22.60
CA ALA A 53 20.14 13.50 -23.69
C ALA A 53 20.89 13.92 -24.97
N ALA A 54 21.81 14.88 -24.86
CA ALA A 54 22.65 15.33 -25.97
C ALA A 54 23.56 14.22 -26.51
N LYS A 55 24.21 13.45 -25.63
CA LYS A 55 25.17 12.40 -25.99
C LYS A 55 24.53 11.24 -26.74
N TYR A 56 23.37 10.75 -26.28
CA TYR A 56 22.71 9.57 -26.86
C TYR A 56 21.58 9.92 -27.83
N GLY A 57 21.27 11.20 -27.99
CA GLY A 57 20.25 11.68 -28.91
C GLY A 57 18.84 11.33 -28.46
N VAL A 58 18.53 11.58 -27.19
CA VAL A 58 17.18 11.43 -26.60
C VAL A 58 16.69 12.83 -26.24
N PRO A 59 15.43 13.21 -26.52
CA PRO A 59 14.89 14.47 -25.99
C PRO A 59 14.94 14.46 -24.46
N GLU A 60 15.49 15.52 -23.86
CA GLU A 60 15.68 15.60 -22.41
C GLU A 60 14.36 15.41 -21.64
N SER A 61 13.25 15.95 -22.16
CA SER A 61 11.92 15.77 -21.57
C SER A 61 11.46 14.31 -21.53
N VAL A 62 11.83 13.50 -22.53
CA VAL A 62 11.54 12.05 -22.55
C VAL A 62 12.37 11.36 -21.49
N LEU A 63 13.67 11.66 -21.42
CA LEU A 63 14.58 11.03 -20.45
C LEU A 63 14.18 11.35 -19.00
N LEU A 64 13.90 12.62 -18.70
CA LEU A 64 13.41 13.06 -17.39
C LEU A 64 12.09 12.38 -17.03
N ALA A 65 11.13 12.31 -17.97
CA ALA A 65 9.83 11.72 -17.70
C ALA A 65 9.90 10.19 -17.48
N VAL A 66 10.75 9.48 -18.23
CA VAL A 66 11.00 8.04 -18.01
C VAL A 66 11.61 7.82 -16.63
N SER A 67 12.69 8.54 -16.30
CA SER A 67 13.32 8.42 -14.98
C SER A 67 12.37 8.76 -13.83
N TYR A 68 11.47 9.73 -14.02
CA TYR A 68 10.46 10.03 -13.02
C TYR A 68 9.43 8.89 -12.87
N ALA A 69 9.03 8.27 -13.96
CA ALA A 69 8.10 7.14 -13.93
C ALA A 69 8.70 5.89 -13.29
N GLU A 70 10.01 5.70 -13.40
CA GLU A 70 10.74 4.56 -12.83
C GLU A 70 11.02 4.72 -11.33
N SER A 71 11.56 5.87 -10.91
CA SER A 71 12.03 6.06 -9.51
C SER A 71 11.70 7.41 -8.91
N ARG A 72 10.93 8.27 -9.61
CA ARG A 72 10.74 9.69 -9.25
C ARG A 72 12.08 10.43 -9.08
N TRP A 73 13.06 10.06 -9.92
CA TRP A 73 14.46 10.51 -9.91
C TRP A 73 15.31 10.13 -8.70
N ASP A 74 14.80 9.28 -7.80
CA ASP A 74 15.57 8.82 -6.65
C ASP A 74 16.66 7.83 -7.06
N ASP A 75 17.74 7.85 -6.30
CA ASP A 75 18.80 6.84 -6.33
C ASP A 75 18.65 5.89 -5.12
N HIS A 76 19.38 4.79 -5.10
CA HIS A 76 19.35 3.85 -3.97
C HIS A 76 20.75 3.53 -3.44
N ALA A 77 21.72 4.44 -3.63
CA ALA A 77 23.08 4.31 -3.11
C ALA A 77 23.74 2.96 -3.48
N GLY A 78 23.51 2.50 -4.71
CA GLY A 78 24.01 1.22 -5.20
C GLY A 78 23.23 -0.02 -4.76
N ALA A 79 22.20 0.13 -3.91
CA ALA A 79 21.28 -0.96 -3.61
C ALA A 79 20.27 -1.15 -4.76
N PRO A 80 19.98 -2.39 -5.16
CA PRO A 80 18.90 -2.65 -6.11
C PRO A 80 17.53 -2.46 -5.45
N SER A 81 16.53 -2.12 -6.25
CA SER A 81 15.15 -2.48 -5.95
C SER A 81 15.02 -4.01 -5.93
N THR A 82 13.94 -4.53 -5.37
CA THR A 82 13.69 -5.99 -5.35
C THR A 82 13.44 -6.57 -6.75
N SER A 83 13.12 -5.72 -7.72
CA SER A 83 13.10 -6.04 -9.15
C SER A 83 14.47 -5.94 -9.83
N GLY A 84 15.53 -5.77 -9.06
CA GLY A 84 16.92 -5.73 -9.53
C GLY A 84 17.29 -4.44 -10.25
N GLY A 85 16.47 -3.40 -10.18
CA GLY A 85 16.69 -2.10 -10.79
C GLY A 85 17.60 -1.20 -9.96
N TYR A 86 18.51 -0.49 -10.61
CA TYR A 86 19.47 0.41 -9.95
C TYR A 86 19.31 1.85 -10.42
N GLY A 87 19.49 2.79 -9.48
CA GLY A 87 19.57 4.21 -9.74
C GLY A 87 18.32 4.84 -10.38
N PRO A 88 18.40 6.11 -10.79
CA PRO A 88 17.24 6.87 -11.24
C PRO A 88 16.62 6.39 -12.55
N MET A 89 17.35 5.62 -13.36
CA MET A 89 16.82 5.00 -14.58
C MET A 89 16.33 3.56 -14.34
N HIS A 90 16.40 3.06 -13.11
CA HIS A 90 15.99 1.71 -12.72
C HIS A 90 16.55 0.62 -13.66
N LEU A 91 17.87 0.66 -13.89
CA LEU A 91 18.55 -0.30 -14.76
C LEU A 91 18.55 -1.69 -14.09
N THR A 92 17.76 -2.61 -14.62
CA THR A 92 17.55 -3.97 -14.13
C THR A 92 18.76 -4.88 -14.37
N SER A 93 19.11 -5.67 -13.36
CA SER A 93 20.19 -6.67 -13.38
C SER A 93 19.75 -7.93 -12.65
N LEU A 94 18.79 -8.67 -13.22
CA LEU A 94 18.40 -10.00 -12.75
C LEU A 94 18.95 -11.10 -13.68
N GLY A 95 19.54 -12.15 -13.09
CA GLY A 95 20.04 -13.31 -13.81
C GLY A 95 18.92 -14.24 -14.28
N ALA A 96 19.14 -15.00 -15.35
CA ALA A 96 18.15 -15.98 -15.85
C ALA A 96 17.76 -17.04 -14.80
N SER A 97 18.65 -17.38 -13.87
CA SER A 97 18.39 -18.28 -12.73
C SER A 97 17.61 -17.63 -11.58
N GLU A 98 17.54 -16.31 -11.53
CA GLU A 98 16.69 -15.54 -10.60
C GLU A 98 15.28 -15.29 -11.20
N VAL A 99 15.16 -15.46 -12.52
CA VAL A 99 13.92 -15.34 -13.33
C VAL A 99 13.33 -16.72 -13.69
N ALA A 100 14.07 -17.81 -13.45
CA ALA A 100 13.67 -19.16 -13.81
C ALA A 100 12.53 -19.67 -12.90
N ASP A 101 11.29 -19.54 -13.40
CA ASP A 101 10.55 -20.72 -13.93
C ASP A 101 9.07 -20.82 -13.54
N LEU A 102 8.23 -19.77 -13.53
CA LEU A 102 6.89 -19.96 -12.96
C LEU A 102 5.72 -19.26 -13.69
N SER A 103 5.80 -19.23 -15.02
CA SER A 103 4.61 -18.99 -15.86
C SER A 103 4.14 -20.30 -16.49
N GLY A 104 3.03 -20.83 -15.99
CA GLY A 104 2.28 -21.84 -16.71
C GLY A 104 1.93 -21.31 -18.10
N LYS A 105 2.65 -21.78 -19.13
CA LYS A 105 2.37 -21.62 -20.57
C LYS A 105 2.09 -20.21 -21.11
N GLN A 106 2.76 -19.18 -20.62
CA GLN A 106 2.86 -17.90 -21.36
C GLN A 106 4.21 -17.24 -21.05
N LYS A 107 5.00 -16.89 -22.07
CA LYS A 107 6.32 -16.25 -21.92
C LYS A 107 6.15 -14.88 -21.24
N VAL A 108 6.23 -14.84 -19.91
CA VAL A 108 6.42 -13.61 -19.14
C VAL A 108 7.91 -13.24 -19.24
N ALA A 109 8.20 -11.96 -19.52
CA ALA A 109 9.52 -11.31 -19.66
C ALA A 109 10.73 -12.26 -19.81
N THR A 110 11.33 -12.32 -21.00
CA THR A 110 12.58 -13.06 -21.20
C THR A 110 13.65 -12.56 -20.23
N ALA A 111 14.50 -13.42 -19.66
CA ALA A 111 15.62 -12.99 -18.82
C ALA A 111 16.54 -11.93 -19.47
N GLU A 112 16.49 -11.76 -20.80
CA GLU A 112 17.15 -10.67 -21.53
C GLU A 112 16.51 -9.29 -21.30
N SER A 113 15.20 -9.22 -21.06
CA SER A 113 14.43 -8.01 -20.74
C SER A 113 14.38 -7.73 -19.23
N LEU A 114 15.36 -8.21 -18.47
CA LEU A 114 15.58 -7.84 -17.06
C LEU A 114 17.09 -7.59 -16.81
N GLN A 115 17.82 -7.35 -17.90
CA GLN A 115 19.27 -7.09 -17.93
C GLN A 115 19.57 -5.74 -18.60
N THR A 116 18.72 -4.73 -18.42
CA THR A 116 18.97 -3.38 -18.98
C THR A 116 20.26 -2.77 -18.48
N LEU A 117 20.75 -3.15 -17.30
CA LEU A 117 22.06 -2.76 -16.79
C LEU A 117 23.20 -3.34 -17.63
N LYS A 118 23.12 -4.61 -18.02
CA LYS A 118 24.10 -5.24 -18.92
C LYS A 118 24.05 -4.57 -20.29
N LYS A 119 22.85 -4.37 -20.83
CA LYS A 119 22.65 -3.66 -22.11
C LYS A 119 23.20 -2.23 -22.05
N ALA A 120 22.98 -1.51 -20.95
CA ALA A 120 23.54 -0.18 -20.72
C ALA A 120 25.08 -0.22 -20.68
N SER A 121 25.67 -1.24 -20.03
CA SER A 121 27.13 -1.43 -20.00
C SER A 121 27.68 -1.61 -21.42
N GLU A 122 27.07 -2.48 -22.22
CA GLU A 122 27.48 -2.72 -23.62
C GLU A 122 27.34 -1.47 -24.50
N LEU A 123 26.26 -0.71 -24.34
CA LEU A 123 25.98 0.48 -25.15
C LEU A 123 26.85 1.69 -24.77
N THR A 124 27.30 1.78 -23.51
CA THR A 124 28.04 2.94 -23.00
C THR A 124 29.54 2.70 -22.83
N GLY A 125 29.95 1.43 -22.71
CA GLY A 125 31.30 1.04 -22.30
C GLY A 125 31.60 1.24 -20.81
N LEU A 126 30.61 1.65 -20.01
CA LEU A 126 30.73 1.78 -18.56
C LEU A 126 30.62 0.41 -17.90
N ASP A 127 31.40 0.17 -16.84
CA ASP A 127 31.30 -1.08 -16.08
C ASP A 127 30.02 -1.13 -15.23
N ALA A 128 29.61 -2.35 -14.87
CA ALA A 128 28.40 -2.57 -14.10
C ALA A 128 28.43 -1.91 -12.71
N SER A 129 29.60 -1.78 -12.07
CA SER A 129 29.70 -1.12 -10.77
C SER A 129 29.39 0.36 -10.88
N SER A 130 29.94 1.03 -11.89
CA SER A 130 29.64 2.44 -12.17
C SER A 130 28.15 2.66 -12.43
N LEU A 131 27.51 1.81 -13.24
CA LEU A 131 26.07 1.93 -13.54
C LEU A 131 25.16 1.72 -12.30
N ARG A 132 25.63 1.00 -11.28
CA ARG A 132 24.91 0.79 -10.02
C ARG A 132 25.09 1.94 -9.04
N ASN A 133 26.32 2.44 -8.92
CA ASN A 133 26.72 3.31 -7.81
C ASN A 133 26.85 4.80 -8.18
N ASP A 134 26.92 5.13 -9.48
CA ASP A 134 27.05 6.51 -9.94
C ASP A 134 25.79 6.96 -10.70
N VAL A 135 25.14 8.01 -10.16
CA VAL A 135 23.91 8.60 -10.71
C VAL A 135 24.09 9.05 -12.16
N THR A 136 25.23 9.65 -12.50
CA THR A 136 25.49 10.14 -13.86
C THR A 136 25.70 8.98 -14.83
N ALA A 137 26.44 7.95 -14.43
CA ALA A 137 26.62 6.72 -15.19
C ALA A 137 25.27 6.03 -15.44
N ASN A 138 24.43 5.94 -14.41
CA ASN A 138 23.09 5.36 -14.51
C ASN A 138 22.20 6.12 -15.51
N ILE A 139 22.16 7.45 -15.42
CA ILE A 139 21.44 8.32 -16.38
C ILE A 139 21.97 8.13 -17.81
N ASN A 140 23.30 8.03 -17.97
CA ASN A 140 23.92 7.72 -19.26
C ASN A 140 23.47 6.35 -19.79
N GLY A 141 23.42 5.34 -18.92
CA GLY A 141 22.98 3.98 -19.26
C GLY A 141 21.52 3.95 -19.73
N GLY A 142 20.60 4.56 -18.98
CA GLY A 142 19.19 4.62 -19.35
C GLY A 142 18.95 5.39 -20.65
N ALA A 143 19.64 6.51 -20.86
CA ALA A 143 19.58 7.26 -22.12
C ALA A 143 20.07 6.43 -23.31
N ALA A 144 21.15 5.66 -23.14
CA ALA A 144 21.67 4.78 -24.18
C ALA A 144 20.68 3.64 -24.50
N VAL A 145 20.04 3.05 -23.49
CA VAL A 145 19.02 2.01 -23.64
C VAL A 145 17.78 2.54 -24.39
N LEU A 146 17.27 3.72 -24.02
CA LEU A 146 16.17 4.38 -24.74
C LEU A 146 16.52 4.64 -26.22
N ALA A 147 17.69 5.19 -26.48
CA ALA A 147 18.16 5.43 -27.85
C ALA A 147 18.31 4.13 -28.65
N SER A 148 18.73 3.03 -27.99
CA SER A 148 18.77 1.69 -28.59
C SER A 148 17.38 1.21 -29.02
N TYR A 149 16.36 1.38 -28.18
CA TYR A 149 14.98 1.01 -28.52
C TYR A 149 14.42 1.86 -29.66
N GLN A 150 14.69 3.17 -29.66
CA GLN A 150 14.27 4.04 -30.77
C GLN A 150 14.87 3.58 -32.12
N LYS A 151 16.16 3.23 -32.13
CA LYS A 151 16.85 2.69 -33.31
C LYS A 151 16.29 1.35 -33.76
N SER A 152 16.02 0.42 -32.84
CA SER A 152 15.49 -0.90 -33.21
C SER A 152 14.09 -0.83 -33.84
N LEU A 153 13.31 0.20 -33.53
CA LEU A 153 12.01 0.49 -34.14
C LEU A 153 12.11 1.21 -35.50
N GLY A 154 13.33 1.46 -35.99
CA GLY A 154 13.60 2.19 -37.22
C GLY A 154 13.13 3.64 -37.16
N LEU A 155 13.13 4.25 -35.98
CA LEU A 155 12.68 5.63 -35.76
C LEU A 155 13.90 6.57 -35.60
N PRO A 156 13.77 7.86 -35.96
CA PRO A 156 14.86 8.83 -35.82
C PRO A 156 15.29 9.02 -34.36
N VAL A 157 16.60 9.12 -34.14
CA VAL A 157 17.21 9.57 -32.89
C VAL A 157 17.74 11.00 -33.03
N GLY A 158 17.89 11.70 -31.91
CA GLY A 158 18.45 13.04 -31.81
C GLY A 158 17.82 13.83 -30.66
N ALA A 159 18.62 14.59 -29.92
CA ALA A 159 18.13 15.36 -28.76
C ALA A 159 17.09 16.43 -29.13
N THR A 160 17.07 16.85 -30.40
CA THR A 160 16.12 17.82 -30.96
C THR A 160 14.95 17.18 -31.71
N THR A 161 14.88 15.84 -31.74
CA THR A 161 13.71 15.15 -32.33
C THR A 161 12.47 15.42 -31.49
N SER A 162 11.30 15.37 -32.13
CA SER A 162 10.03 15.59 -31.42
C SER A 162 9.84 14.52 -30.34
N PRO A 163 9.57 14.89 -29.08
CA PRO A 163 9.22 13.93 -28.04
C PRO A 163 8.08 12.99 -28.44
N ALA A 164 7.11 13.47 -29.23
CA ALA A 164 5.98 12.66 -29.72
C ALA A 164 6.41 11.36 -30.43
N GLY A 165 7.57 11.39 -31.10
CA GLY A 165 8.11 10.29 -31.87
C GLY A 165 8.82 9.20 -31.06
N TRP A 166 8.83 9.29 -29.73
CA TRP A 166 9.53 8.37 -28.84
C TRP A 166 8.62 7.38 -28.11
N TYR A 167 7.31 7.42 -28.36
CA TYR A 167 6.33 6.63 -27.62
C TYR A 167 6.63 5.12 -27.67
N GLY A 168 7.02 4.59 -28.83
CA GLY A 168 7.38 3.17 -28.97
C GLY A 168 8.64 2.78 -28.18
N ALA A 169 9.66 3.66 -28.15
CA ALA A 169 10.88 3.41 -27.38
C ALA A 169 10.62 3.46 -25.88
N VAL A 170 9.81 4.42 -25.42
CA VAL A 170 9.33 4.49 -24.03
C VAL A 170 8.54 3.25 -23.67
N ALA A 171 7.63 2.80 -24.53
CA ALA A 171 6.85 1.58 -24.31
C ALA A 171 7.74 0.33 -24.20
N SER A 172 8.84 0.28 -24.96
CA SER A 172 9.83 -0.82 -24.88
C SER A 172 10.67 -0.77 -23.61
N TYR A 173 10.82 0.41 -23.00
CA TYR A 173 11.57 0.60 -21.75
C TYR A 173 10.88 -0.06 -20.55
N ALA A 174 9.54 -0.15 -20.58
CA ALA A 174 8.74 -0.76 -19.52
C ALA A 174 9.02 -2.24 -19.26
N GLU A 175 9.69 -2.92 -20.20
CA GLU A 175 9.95 -4.38 -20.18
C GLU A 175 8.68 -5.24 -20.01
N ALA A 176 7.51 -4.68 -20.34
CA ALA A 176 6.21 -5.33 -20.16
C ALA A 176 6.05 -6.57 -21.06
N GLY A 177 5.34 -7.58 -20.55
CA GLY A 177 5.08 -8.83 -21.28
C GLY A 177 4.11 -8.70 -22.46
N ASP A 178 3.39 -7.57 -22.58
CA ASP A 178 2.43 -7.32 -23.65
C ASP A 178 2.31 -5.83 -24.05
N LYS A 179 1.59 -5.58 -25.14
CA LYS A 179 1.36 -4.23 -25.68
C LYS A 179 0.50 -3.33 -24.78
N VAL A 180 -0.37 -3.89 -23.93
CA VAL A 180 -1.22 -3.10 -23.02
C VAL A 180 -0.37 -2.53 -21.89
N GLY A 181 0.45 -3.37 -21.24
CA GLY A 181 1.38 -2.93 -20.20
C GLY A 181 2.40 -1.92 -20.74
N ALA A 182 2.99 -2.21 -21.91
CA ALA A 182 3.95 -1.32 -22.56
C ALA A 182 3.34 0.06 -22.90
N ALA A 183 2.13 0.08 -23.47
CA ALA A 183 1.42 1.33 -23.74
C ALA A 183 0.99 2.05 -22.45
N GLY A 184 0.63 1.30 -21.40
CA GLY A 184 0.26 1.85 -20.10
C GLY A 184 1.39 2.63 -19.43
N PHE A 185 2.61 2.08 -19.43
CA PHE A 185 3.80 2.80 -18.95
C PHE A 185 4.11 4.05 -19.79
N ALA A 186 4.05 3.92 -21.13
CA ALA A 186 4.26 5.06 -22.01
C ALA A 186 3.19 6.16 -21.78
N ASP A 187 1.93 5.79 -21.54
CA ASP A 187 0.88 6.73 -21.19
C ASP A 187 1.17 7.48 -19.87
N ASP A 188 1.72 6.79 -18.86
CA ASP A 188 2.14 7.42 -17.61
C ASP A 188 3.28 8.43 -17.84
N VAL A 189 4.32 8.03 -18.58
CA VAL A 189 5.46 8.91 -18.94
C VAL A 189 4.98 10.16 -19.67
N TYR A 190 4.07 10.02 -20.63
CA TYR A 190 3.55 11.18 -21.37
C TYR A 190 2.58 12.03 -20.54
N SER A 191 1.84 11.43 -19.60
CA SER A 191 1.04 12.18 -18.62
C SER A 191 1.94 12.99 -17.68
N ILE A 192 3.04 12.41 -17.20
CA ILE A 192 4.07 13.09 -16.39
C ILE A 192 4.66 14.24 -17.19
N MET A 193 5.08 14.00 -18.44
CA MET A 193 5.63 15.02 -19.32
C MET A 193 4.66 16.17 -19.60
N ALA A 194 3.38 15.87 -19.84
CA ALA A 194 2.35 16.87 -20.08
C ALA A 194 2.05 17.75 -18.86
N LYS A 195 2.16 17.21 -17.64
CA LYS A 195 1.93 17.94 -16.39
C LYS A 195 3.18 18.69 -15.91
N GLY A 196 4.36 18.19 -16.26
CA GLY A 196 5.60 18.56 -15.58
C GLY A 196 5.74 17.89 -14.21
N ALA A 197 6.92 17.97 -13.63
CA ALA A 197 7.21 17.48 -12.30
C ALA A 197 8.32 18.32 -11.64
N ALA A 198 8.30 18.43 -10.31
CA ALA A 198 9.39 19.03 -9.54
C ALA A 198 9.52 18.29 -8.22
N ARG A 199 10.75 17.94 -7.82
CA ARG A 199 11.00 17.17 -6.60
C ARG A 199 12.42 17.40 -6.08
N THR A 200 12.57 17.32 -4.76
CA THR A 200 13.87 17.06 -4.11
C THR A 200 14.02 15.55 -3.97
N THR A 201 15.05 14.97 -4.59
CA THR A 201 15.35 13.54 -4.50
C THR A 201 15.74 13.14 -3.08
N ASN A 202 15.75 11.84 -2.81
CA ASN A 202 16.27 11.28 -1.57
C ASN A 202 17.75 11.59 -1.30
N THR A 203 18.51 12.01 -2.32
CA THR A 203 19.90 12.49 -2.22
C THR A 203 20.00 14.02 -2.12
N GLY A 204 18.87 14.72 -1.93
CA GLY A 204 18.81 16.17 -1.74
C GLY A 204 18.92 16.98 -3.03
N GLN A 205 18.86 16.36 -4.22
CA GLN A 205 18.95 17.06 -5.50
C GLN A 205 17.59 17.66 -5.86
N GLN A 206 17.54 18.92 -6.24
CA GLN A 206 16.32 19.51 -6.81
C GLN A 206 16.29 19.29 -8.32
N ILE A 207 15.27 18.59 -8.80
CA ILE A 207 15.04 18.35 -10.23
C ILE A 207 13.69 18.93 -10.61
N VAL A 208 13.66 19.64 -11.74
CA VAL A 208 12.46 20.24 -12.32
C VAL A 208 12.37 19.83 -13.78
N MET A 209 11.24 19.26 -14.15
CA MET A 209 10.85 19.00 -15.52
C MET A 209 9.63 19.87 -15.85
N PRO A 210 9.80 20.95 -16.63
CA PRO A 210 8.67 21.75 -17.09
C PRO A 210 7.65 20.91 -17.88
N ALA A 211 6.38 21.32 -17.82
CA ALA A 211 5.33 20.72 -18.64
C ALA A 211 5.64 20.89 -20.13
N VAL A 212 5.52 19.80 -20.90
CA VAL A 212 5.68 19.81 -22.35
C VAL A 212 4.37 19.35 -23.00
N ALA A 213 3.73 20.24 -23.74
CA ALA A 213 2.56 19.89 -24.54
C ALA A 213 2.98 19.00 -25.72
N VAL A 214 2.68 17.71 -25.63
CA VAL A 214 3.03 16.72 -26.65
C VAL A 214 1.84 15.79 -26.90
N LYS A 215 1.59 15.49 -28.17
CA LYS A 215 0.66 14.44 -28.58
C LYS A 215 1.48 13.19 -28.92
N PRO A 216 1.47 12.13 -28.10
CA PRO A 216 2.23 10.91 -28.38
C PRO A 216 1.78 10.23 -29.68
N ASP A 217 2.74 9.72 -30.45
CA ASP A 217 2.46 8.82 -31.57
C ASP A 217 2.22 7.38 -31.06
N LYS A 218 1.02 7.15 -30.52
CA LYS A 218 0.65 5.84 -29.94
C LYS A 218 0.63 4.70 -30.96
N ALA A 219 0.59 4.99 -32.26
CA ALA A 219 0.64 3.96 -33.31
C ALA A 219 1.97 3.19 -33.30
N GLN A 220 3.04 3.77 -32.71
CA GLN A 220 4.34 3.14 -32.58
C GLN A 220 4.32 1.85 -31.75
N VAL A 221 3.34 1.64 -30.86
CA VAL A 221 3.16 0.35 -30.14
C VAL A 221 2.95 -0.82 -31.09
N GLY A 222 2.35 -0.55 -32.26
CA GLY A 222 2.18 -1.56 -33.31
C GLY A 222 3.50 -2.17 -33.78
N LYS A 223 4.62 -1.45 -33.66
CA LYS A 223 5.97 -1.89 -34.02
C LYS A 223 6.63 -2.80 -32.99
N LEU A 224 6.11 -2.88 -31.76
CA LEU A 224 6.69 -3.73 -30.72
C LEU A 224 6.37 -5.20 -31.02
N SER A 225 7.38 -6.06 -30.90
CA SER A 225 7.28 -7.51 -31.01
C SER A 225 6.73 -8.15 -29.73
N LEU A 226 5.60 -7.63 -29.25
CA LEU A 226 4.92 -8.10 -28.04
C LEU A 226 3.52 -8.65 -28.39
N PRO A 227 3.03 -9.64 -27.61
CA PRO A 227 1.62 -10.04 -27.63
C PRO A 227 0.70 -8.83 -27.43
N ALA A 228 -0.52 -8.90 -27.97
CA ALA A 228 -1.48 -7.79 -27.84
C ALA A 228 -1.96 -7.53 -26.40
N GLY A 229 -1.78 -8.50 -25.48
CA GLY A 229 -2.33 -8.48 -24.13
C GLY A 229 -3.82 -8.84 -24.08
N VAL A 230 -4.33 -9.11 -22.88
CA VAL A 230 -5.76 -9.36 -22.68
C VAL A 230 -6.50 -8.02 -22.73
N GLN A 231 -7.31 -7.80 -23.77
CA GLN A 231 -8.17 -6.62 -23.87
C GLN A 231 -9.41 -6.83 -22.99
N PRO A 232 -9.71 -5.95 -22.01
CA PRO A 232 -10.82 -6.16 -21.08
C PRO A 232 -12.21 -6.17 -21.73
N SER A 233 -12.36 -5.65 -22.96
CA SER A 233 -13.62 -5.80 -23.72
C SER A 233 -13.92 -7.24 -24.17
N LYS A 234 -12.94 -8.15 -24.05
CA LYS A 234 -13.05 -9.56 -24.44
C LYS A 234 -12.80 -10.54 -23.30
N SER A 235 -12.54 -10.07 -22.08
CA SER A 235 -12.32 -10.92 -20.90
C SER A 235 -13.33 -10.58 -19.81
N ASP A 236 -13.72 -11.59 -19.02
CA ASP A 236 -14.53 -11.37 -17.82
C ASP A 236 -13.72 -10.73 -16.68
N VAL A 237 -12.43 -10.41 -16.90
CA VAL A 237 -11.53 -9.83 -15.90
C VAL A 237 -11.93 -8.40 -15.59
N GLU A 238 -12.05 -8.07 -14.31
CA GLU A 238 -12.57 -6.79 -13.85
C GLU A 238 -11.44 -5.76 -13.71
N CYS A 239 -11.01 -5.17 -14.82
CA CYS A 239 -9.84 -4.31 -14.87
C CYS A 239 -10.02 -3.12 -15.82
N PRO A 240 -9.41 -1.94 -15.56
CA PRO A 240 -9.49 -0.82 -16.49
C PRO A 240 -8.77 -1.14 -17.82
N PRO A 241 -9.22 -0.56 -18.95
CA PRO A 241 -8.58 -0.76 -20.27
C PRO A 241 -7.09 -0.40 -20.37
N THR A 242 -6.61 0.42 -19.45
CA THR A 242 -5.22 0.90 -19.39
C THR A 242 -4.31 0.03 -18.51
N LEU A 243 -4.82 -1.09 -18.00
CA LEU A 243 -4.06 -2.04 -17.18
C LEU A 243 -4.23 -3.45 -17.77
N GLY A 244 -3.10 -4.12 -18.02
CA GLY A 244 -3.10 -5.52 -18.44
C GLY A 244 -3.38 -6.40 -17.23
N CYS A 245 -4.62 -6.88 -17.10
CA CYS A 245 -4.96 -7.86 -16.09
C CYS A 245 -5.24 -9.22 -16.72
N GLU A 246 -4.72 -10.28 -16.10
CA GLU A 246 -5.02 -11.66 -16.46
C GLU A 246 -5.90 -12.34 -15.42
N TRP A 247 -6.37 -13.54 -15.76
CA TRP A 247 -7.16 -14.37 -14.88
C TRP A 247 -6.36 -15.58 -14.42
N LEU A 248 -6.20 -15.73 -13.11
CA LEU A 248 -5.78 -16.98 -12.50
C LEU A 248 -6.70 -17.25 -11.31
N PRO A 249 -7.67 -18.17 -11.43
CA PRO A 249 -8.67 -18.34 -10.39
C PRO A 249 -8.05 -18.81 -9.08
N ALA A 250 -8.51 -18.26 -7.96
CA ALA A 250 -8.46 -18.97 -6.69
C ALA A 250 -9.52 -20.09 -6.76
N PRO A 251 -9.18 -21.38 -6.58
CA PRO A 251 -10.13 -22.47 -6.74
C PRO A 251 -11.34 -22.36 -5.81
N TYR A 252 -12.54 -22.60 -6.33
CA TYR A 252 -13.69 -22.93 -5.50
C TYR A 252 -13.94 -24.43 -5.64
N SER A 253 -13.39 -25.21 -4.72
CA SER A 253 -13.50 -26.68 -4.75
C SER A 253 -13.53 -27.26 -3.36
N GLU A 254 -14.25 -28.36 -3.19
CA GLU A 254 -14.12 -29.20 -2.01
C GLU A 254 -12.72 -29.83 -1.93
N PHE A 255 -12.23 -29.99 -0.71
CA PHE A 255 -11.00 -30.71 -0.41
C PHE A 255 -11.17 -31.55 0.86
N GLY A 256 -10.24 -32.46 1.15
CA GLY A 256 -10.27 -33.21 2.41
C GLY A 256 -11.52 -34.08 2.62
N THR A 257 -12.11 -34.02 3.82
CA THR A 257 -13.35 -34.75 4.17
C THR A 257 -14.59 -33.91 3.87
N ALA A 258 -15.75 -34.56 3.70
CA ALA A 258 -17.00 -33.94 3.25
C ALA A 258 -17.31 -32.59 3.93
N GLY A 259 -17.42 -31.54 3.12
CA GLY A 259 -17.82 -30.18 3.53
C GLY A 259 -16.70 -29.15 3.69
N ASP A 260 -15.42 -29.54 3.62
CA ASP A 260 -14.32 -28.59 3.55
C ASP A 260 -14.18 -28.06 2.11
N TYR A 261 -14.11 -26.74 1.93
CA TYR A 261 -13.95 -26.08 0.62
C TYR A 261 -13.11 -24.82 0.72
N GLY A 262 -12.54 -24.43 -0.44
CA GLY A 262 -11.42 -23.51 -0.51
C GLY A 262 -11.70 -22.06 -0.83
N ASN A 263 -10.75 -21.23 -0.39
CA ASN A 263 -10.40 -19.89 -0.84
C ASN A 263 -11.42 -18.77 -0.63
N HIS A 264 -12.69 -18.94 -1.01
CA HIS A 264 -13.68 -17.86 -1.05
C HIS A 264 -15.10 -18.41 -0.91
N ASP A 265 -16.08 -17.52 -0.74
CA ASP A 265 -17.50 -17.88 -0.75
C ASP A 265 -18.20 -17.28 -1.97
N LEU A 266 -19.07 -18.07 -2.62
CA LEU A 266 -19.91 -17.56 -3.69
C LEU A 266 -20.88 -16.52 -3.14
N ALA A 267 -21.11 -15.46 -3.90
CA ALA A 267 -22.10 -14.44 -3.55
C ALA A 267 -22.63 -13.74 -4.83
N ASN A 268 -23.33 -12.63 -4.65
CA ASN A 268 -23.82 -11.83 -5.76
C ASN A 268 -23.72 -10.34 -5.44
N ARG A 269 -22.58 -9.91 -4.89
CA ARG A 269 -22.33 -8.51 -4.53
C ARG A 269 -22.38 -7.62 -5.79
N PRO A 270 -22.98 -6.42 -5.74
CA PRO A 270 -23.51 -5.77 -4.53
C PRO A 270 -24.98 -6.11 -4.17
N LYS A 271 -25.61 -7.11 -4.80
CA LYS A 271 -27.02 -7.49 -4.51
C LYS A 271 -27.19 -8.19 -3.16
N THR A 272 -26.16 -8.88 -2.69
CA THR A 272 -26.14 -9.61 -1.40
C THR A 272 -25.25 -8.91 -0.35
N GLY A 273 -25.09 -7.59 -0.48
CA GLY A 273 -24.27 -6.74 0.40
C GLY A 273 -23.41 -5.77 -0.38
N LYS A 274 -23.31 -4.52 0.11
CA LYS A 274 -22.50 -3.47 -0.51
C LYS A 274 -21.00 -3.78 -0.40
N ILE A 275 -20.22 -3.34 -1.39
CA ILE A 275 -18.76 -3.33 -1.30
C ILE A 275 -18.38 -1.91 -0.89
N ASP A 276 -17.87 -1.76 0.33
CA ASP A 276 -17.54 -0.49 0.97
C ASP A 276 -16.04 -0.22 0.98
N TYR A 277 -15.21 -1.27 0.92
CA TYR A 277 -13.77 -1.15 1.12
C TYR A 277 -12.95 -1.71 -0.04
N ILE A 278 -11.78 -1.13 -0.23
CA ILE A 278 -10.65 -1.80 -0.89
C ILE A 278 -9.55 -1.91 0.15
N VAL A 279 -9.09 -3.14 0.41
CA VAL A 279 -8.03 -3.42 1.37
C VAL A 279 -6.72 -3.63 0.62
N ILE A 280 -5.72 -2.83 0.98
CA ILE A 280 -4.36 -2.89 0.47
C ILE A 280 -3.56 -3.81 1.40
N HIS A 281 -2.94 -4.81 0.79
CA HIS A 281 -2.07 -5.77 1.45
C HIS A 281 -0.69 -5.73 0.81
N ASP A 282 0.33 -6.16 1.55
CA ASP A 282 1.49 -6.79 0.95
C ASP A 282 1.50 -8.29 1.27
N THR A 283 2.18 -9.06 0.42
CA THR A 283 2.04 -10.52 0.41
C THR A 283 2.88 -11.26 1.46
N GLU A 284 3.86 -10.60 2.08
CA GLU A 284 4.95 -11.24 2.85
C GLU A 284 5.61 -12.42 2.10
N GLY A 285 5.82 -12.24 0.79
CA GLY A 285 6.18 -13.31 -0.12
C GLY A 285 6.63 -12.84 -1.50
N THR A 286 7.24 -13.76 -2.24
CA THR A 286 7.66 -13.52 -3.62
C THR A 286 6.61 -14.00 -4.61
N TRP A 287 6.63 -13.42 -5.82
CA TRP A 287 5.60 -13.57 -6.86
C TRP A 287 5.10 -15.00 -7.00
N GLN A 288 5.99 -15.97 -7.18
CA GLN A 288 5.50 -17.32 -7.35
C GLN A 288 4.95 -17.95 -6.08
N GLY A 289 5.60 -17.74 -4.94
CA GLY A 289 5.09 -18.26 -3.67
C GLY A 289 3.62 -17.86 -3.51
N VAL A 290 3.32 -16.60 -3.79
CA VAL A 290 1.98 -16.01 -3.76
C VAL A 290 1.04 -16.64 -4.79
N LEU A 291 1.48 -16.84 -6.04
CA LEU A 291 0.68 -17.52 -7.07
C LEU A 291 0.40 -19.00 -6.76
N ASN A 292 1.30 -19.67 -6.05
CA ASN A 292 1.06 -21.04 -5.58
C ASN A 292 0.05 -21.04 -4.43
N LEU A 293 0.17 -20.11 -3.49
CA LEU A 293 -0.75 -19.98 -2.34
C LEU A 293 -2.19 -19.70 -2.78
N VAL A 294 -2.40 -18.79 -3.72
CA VAL A 294 -3.77 -18.45 -4.17
C VAL A 294 -4.45 -19.60 -4.93
N GLN A 295 -3.66 -20.51 -5.51
CA GLN A 295 -4.15 -21.71 -6.20
C GLN A 295 -4.30 -22.91 -5.28
N ASP A 296 -3.83 -22.84 -4.03
CA ASP A 296 -4.01 -23.92 -3.08
C ASP A 296 -5.45 -23.87 -2.54
N PRO A 297 -6.30 -24.88 -2.84
CA PRO A 297 -7.68 -24.90 -2.35
C PRO A 297 -7.76 -25.00 -0.82
N THR A 298 -6.69 -25.38 -0.13
CA THR A 298 -6.66 -25.46 1.34
C THR A 298 -6.32 -24.14 2.02
N TYR A 299 -6.01 -23.09 1.25
CA TYR A 299 -5.57 -21.80 1.75
C TYR A 299 -6.65 -20.71 1.61
N VAL A 300 -6.34 -19.50 2.09
CA VAL A 300 -7.18 -18.31 1.93
C VAL A 300 -7.08 -17.75 0.50
N SER A 301 -7.74 -16.62 0.21
CA SER A 301 -7.60 -15.93 -1.08
C SER A 301 -7.86 -14.44 -0.99
N TRP A 302 -7.63 -13.76 -2.10
CA TRP A 302 -7.80 -12.32 -2.32
C TRP A 302 -8.28 -12.10 -3.76
N ASN A 303 -8.65 -10.86 -4.11
CA ASN A 303 -9.20 -10.59 -5.44
C ASN A 303 -8.12 -10.38 -6.50
N TYR A 304 -7.01 -9.74 -6.16
CA TYR A 304 -5.93 -9.42 -7.11
C TYR A 304 -4.54 -9.57 -6.50
N THR A 305 -3.57 -10.05 -7.27
CA THR A 305 -2.13 -9.92 -6.96
C THR A 305 -1.47 -8.97 -7.95
N MET A 306 -0.55 -8.13 -7.47
CA MET A 306 0.26 -7.24 -8.28
C MET A 306 1.75 -7.48 -8.05
N ARG A 307 2.50 -7.67 -9.13
CA ARG A 307 3.95 -7.90 -9.07
C ARG A 307 4.70 -6.60 -8.81
N SER A 308 5.71 -6.66 -7.94
CA SER A 308 6.56 -5.51 -7.57
C SER A 308 7.29 -4.91 -8.76
N SER A 309 7.84 -5.76 -9.64
CA SER A 309 8.78 -5.34 -10.67
C SER A 309 8.20 -4.48 -11.78
N ASP A 310 7.00 -4.80 -12.25
CA ASP A 310 6.39 -4.19 -13.43
C ASP A 310 4.90 -3.86 -13.24
N GLY A 311 4.35 -4.13 -12.04
CA GLY A 311 2.94 -3.95 -11.75
C GLY A 311 2.03 -4.92 -12.52
N HIS A 312 2.56 -6.06 -13.00
CA HIS A 312 1.77 -7.10 -13.65
C HIS A 312 0.67 -7.60 -12.70
N THR A 313 -0.56 -7.70 -13.20
CA THR A 313 -1.74 -7.87 -12.34
C THR A 313 -2.54 -9.11 -12.71
N TRP A 314 -2.80 -9.98 -11.74
CA TRP A 314 -3.69 -11.13 -11.88
C TRP A 314 -4.93 -10.96 -11.02
N GLN A 315 -6.11 -11.26 -11.56
CA GLN A 315 -7.36 -11.38 -10.81
C GLN A 315 -7.62 -12.84 -10.46
N HIS A 316 -8.00 -13.10 -9.22
CA HIS A 316 -8.24 -14.45 -8.66
C HIS A 316 -9.68 -14.72 -8.25
N VAL A 317 -10.35 -13.71 -7.68
CA VAL A 317 -11.76 -13.80 -7.26
C VAL A 317 -12.53 -12.60 -7.81
N LYS A 318 -13.72 -12.84 -8.36
CA LYS A 318 -14.60 -11.78 -8.86
C LYS A 318 -15.15 -10.96 -7.70
N ALA A 319 -15.34 -9.66 -7.90
CA ALA A 319 -15.86 -8.75 -6.87
C ALA A 319 -17.25 -9.17 -6.36
N LYS A 320 -18.04 -9.88 -7.18
CA LYS A 320 -19.35 -10.41 -6.77
C LYS A 320 -19.26 -11.47 -5.66
N ASP A 321 -18.15 -12.20 -5.57
CA ASP A 321 -17.89 -13.30 -4.61
C ASP A 321 -17.00 -12.77 -3.47
N VAL A 322 -16.97 -13.45 -2.33
CA VAL A 322 -16.29 -12.97 -1.10
C VAL A 322 -14.97 -13.70 -0.90
N ALA A 323 -13.85 -13.03 -1.20
CA ALA A 323 -12.51 -13.54 -0.91
C ALA A 323 -12.19 -13.50 0.60
N TRP A 324 -11.31 -14.39 1.06
CA TRP A 324 -10.98 -14.55 2.49
C TRP A 324 -9.67 -13.85 2.89
N HIS A 325 -9.54 -12.55 2.65
CA HIS A 325 -8.25 -11.85 2.78
C HIS A 325 -8.07 -11.08 4.11
N ALA A 326 -9.13 -10.48 4.66
CA ALA A 326 -9.02 -9.53 5.77
C ALA A 326 -9.01 -10.17 7.17
N GLY A 327 -9.29 -11.47 7.32
CA GLY A 327 -9.43 -12.14 8.63
C GLY A 327 -10.62 -11.68 9.50
N ASN A 328 -11.33 -10.63 9.09
CA ASN A 328 -12.59 -10.18 9.66
C ASN A 328 -13.71 -10.39 8.63
N TRP A 329 -14.62 -11.31 8.92
CA TRP A 329 -15.68 -11.68 7.97
C TRP A 329 -16.58 -10.52 7.55
N TYR A 330 -16.87 -9.59 8.46
CA TYR A 330 -17.62 -8.38 8.13
C TYR A 330 -16.86 -7.56 7.08
N VAL A 331 -15.57 -7.32 7.28
CA VAL A 331 -14.77 -6.61 6.27
C VAL A 331 -14.69 -7.40 4.96
N ASN A 332 -14.38 -8.70 4.99
CA ASN A 332 -14.33 -9.55 3.78
C ASN A 332 -15.59 -9.41 2.91
N MET A 333 -16.78 -9.51 3.51
CA MET A 333 -18.02 -9.42 2.75
C MET A 333 -18.29 -8.02 2.19
N HIS A 334 -17.65 -6.98 2.74
CA HIS A 334 -17.71 -5.59 2.26
C HIS A 334 -16.48 -5.13 1.50
N SER A 335 -15.50 -6.00 1.20
CA SER A 335 -14.23 -5.56 0.60
C SER A 335 -13.83 -6.28 -0.67
N ILE A 336 -12.89 -5.64 -1.38
CA ILE A 336 -12.03 -6.23 -2.40
C ILE A 336 -10.58 -6.16 -1.86
N GLY A 337 -9.87 -7.29 -1.82
CA GLY A 337 -8.48 -7.37 -1.38
C GLY A 337 -7.49 -7.32 -2.54
N ILE A 338 -6.46 -6.47 -2.43
CA ILE A 338 -5.38 -6.36 -3.41
C ILE A 338 -4.04 -6.64 -2.71
N GLU A 339 -3.41 -7.74 -3.10
CA GLU A 339 -2.09 -8.17 -2.66
C GLU A 339 -0.99 -7.54 -3.52
N HIS A 340 -0.08 -6.82 -2.88
CA HIS A 340 1.10 -6.26 -3.52
C HIS A 340 2.31 -7.12 -3.16
N GLU A 341 2.98 -7.68 -4.17
CA GLU A 341 4.17 -8.48 -3.93
C GLU A 341 5.19 -7.69 -3.11
N GLY A 342 5.60 -8.25 -1.99
CA GLY A 342 6.53 -7.58 -1.09
C GLY A 342 6.58 -8.20 0.29
N PHE A 343 7.36 -7.53 1.12
CA PHE A 343 7.49 -7.78 2.54
C PHE A 343 7.46 -6.43 3.27
N ALA A 344 6.46 -6.23 4.12
CA ALA A 344 6.26 -4.99 4.87
C ALA A 344 7.48 -4.51 5.66
N PRO A 345 8.35 -5.36 6.26
CA PRO A 345 9.53 -4.87 6.98
C PRO A 345 10.61 -4.28 6.08
N GLN A 346 10.66 -4.63 4.79
CA GLN A 346 11.68 -4.17 3.84
C GLN A 346 11.22 -2.93 3.07
N GLY A 347 9.91 -2.76 2.87
CA GLY A 347 9.32 -1.48 2.49
C GLY A 347 9.68 -0.99 1.11
N ALA A 348 10.37 0.17 1.03
CA ALA A 348 10.59 0.93 -0.20
C ALA A 348 11.30 0.15 -1.31
N THR A 349 11.96 -0.96 -0.98
CA THR A 349 12.59 -1.84 -1.97
C THR A 349 11.56 -2.65 -2.78
N TRP A 350 10.36 -2.88 -2.25
CA TRP A 350 9.27 -3.65 -2.89
C TRP A 350 8.18 -2.76 -3.50
N PHE A 351 7.90 -1.61 -2.90
CA PHE A 351 6.81 -0.75 -3.38
C PHE A 351 7.31 0.22 -4.46
N THR A 352 7.48 -0.31 -5.68
CA THR A 352 7.97 0.45 -6.84
C THR A 352 6.94 1.44 -7.39
N GLU A 353 7.38 2.41 -8.19
CA GLU A 353 6.47 3.34 -8.88
C GLU A 353 5.49 2.62 -9.82
N SER A 354 5.97 1.60 -10.54
CA SER A 354 5.13 0.79 -11.43
C SER A 354 4.01 0.10 -10.66
N LEU A 355 4.32 -0.47 -9.50
CA LEU A 355 3.34 -1.08 -8.61
C LEU A 355 2.33 -0.03 -8.08
N TYR A 356 2.79 1.10 -7.54
CA TYR A 356 1.90 2.16 -7.05
C TYR A 356 0.96 2.69 -8.14
N ARG A 357 1.48 2.95 -9.35
CA ARG A 357 0.70 3.50 -10.47
C ARG A 357 -0.34 2.53 -10.98
N ASN A 358 0.03 1.27 -11.16
CA ASN A 358 -0.91 0.24 -11.64
C ASN A 358 -1.96 -0.09 -10.57
N SER A 359 -1.55 -0.14 -9.30
CA SER A 359 -2.47 -0.28 -8.17
C SER A 359 -3.47 0.87 -8.12
N ALA A 360 -3.00 2.12 -8.26
CA ALA A 360 -3.89 3.29 -8.28
C ALA A 360 -4.88 3.26 -9.46
N LYS A 361 -4.45 2.81 -10.65
CA LYS A 361 -5.38 2.61 -11.81
C LYS A 361 -6.47 1.60 -11.48
N LEU A 362 -6.10 0.46 -10.91
CA LEU A 362 -7.04 -0.60 -10.52
C LEU A 362 -8.01 -0.11 -9.45
N VAL A 363 -7.51 0.50 -8.37
CA VAL A 363 -8.33 1.01 -7.27
C VAL A 363 -9.31 2.08 -7.74
N LYS A 364 -8.89 3.03 -8.59
CA LYS A 364 -9.81 4.03 -9.16
C LYS A 364 -10.94 3.38 -9.96
N TYR A 365 -10.61 2.36 -10.75
CA TYR A 365 -11.61 1.62 -11.53
C TYR A 365 -12.59 0.88 -10.62
N LEU A 366 -12.09 0.13 -9.65
CA LEU A 366 -12.92 -0.64 -8.71
C LEU A 366 -13.78 0.26 -7.83
N ALA A 367 -13.21 1.39 -7.37
CA ALA A 367 -13.92 2.37 -6.57
C ALA A 367 -15.05 3.02 -7.36
N ALA A 368 -14.80 3.44 -8.61
CA ALA A 368 -15.83 3.98 -9.48
C ALA A 368 -16.93 2.93 -9.80
N LYS A 369 -16.54 1.68 -10.05
CA LYS A 369 -17.48 0.58 -10.36
C LYS A 369 -18.40 0.26 -9.20
N ASN A 370 -17.89 0.32 -7.96
CA ASN A 370 -18.62 -0.09 -6.76
C ASN A 370 -19.11 1.10 -5.90
N ASN A 371 -18.91 2.34 -6.36
CA ASN A 371 -19.24 3.56 -5.63
C ASN A 371 -18.58 3.65 -4.25
N ILE A 372 -17.28 3.33 -4.20
CA ILE A 372 -16.43 3.41 -3.01
C ILE A 372 -15.75 4.78 -2.97
N PRO A 373 -15.86 5.55 -1.88
CA PRO A 373 -15.12 6.80 -1.73
C PRO A 373 -13.60 6.60 -1.80
N LEU A 374 -12.90 7.49 -2.49
CA LEU A 374 -11.44 7.52 -2.48
C LEU A 374 -10.94 8.35 -1.28
N ASP A 375 -11.09 7.79 -0.09
CA ASP A 375 -10.55 8.32 1.16
C ASP A 375 -9.95 7.18 2.01
N ARG A 376 -9.31 7.54 3.12
CA ARG A 376 -8.63 6.56 4.00
C ARG A 376 -9.58 5.78 4.92
N ALA A 377 -10.87 6.10 4.94
CA ALA A 377 -11.87 5.29 5.65
C ALA A 377 -12.31 4.09 4.80
N HIS A 378 -12.20 4.21 3.47
CA HIS A 378 -12.68 3.18 2.53
C HIS A 378 -11.56 2.49 1.73
N ILE A 379 -10.44 3.18 1.48
CA ILE A 379 -9.21 2.56 0.98
C ILE A 379 -8.30 2.38 2.18
N ILE A 380 -8.24 1.17 2.72
CA ILE A 380 -7.61 0.84 4.00
C ILE A 380 -6.44 -0.14 3.83
N GLY A 381 -5.49 -0.14 4.75
CA GLY A 381 -4.53 -1.24 4.89
C GLY A 381 -5.15 -2.39 5.71
N HIS A 382 -4.57 -3.59 5.63
CA HIS A 382 -4.99 -4.69 6.51
C HIS A 382 -4.70 -4.37 7.99
N ASP A 383 -3.66 -3.59 8.24
CA ASP A 383 -3.30 -2.98 9.52
C ASP A 383 -4.43 -2.14 10.13
N GLN A 384 -5.41 -1.69 9.34
CA GLN A 384 -6.57 -0.94 9.82
C GLN A 384 -7.82 -1.78 10.04
N VAL A 385 -7.82 -3.06 9.68
CA VAL A 385 -8.96 -3.97 9.88
C VAL A 385 -9.05 -4.38 11.35
N PRO A 386 -10.17 -4.14 12.06
CA PRO A 386 -10.27 -4.49 13.47
C PRO A 386 -10.43 -6.00 13.69
N GLY A 387 -9.99 -6.46 14.87
CA GLY A 387 -10.30 -7.79 15.36
C GLY A 387 -11.80 -7.96 15.59
N THR A 388 -12.31 -9.18 15.45
CA THR A 388 -13.76 -9.43 15.47
C THR A 388 -14.37 -9.49 16.87
N VAL A 389 -13.56 -9.87 17.86
CA VAL A 389 -13.84 -10.01 19.30
C VAL A 389 -12.52 -9.80 20.08
N PRO A 390 -12.54 -9.57 21.40
CA PRO A 390 -11.33 -9.28 22.18
C PRO A 390 -10.17 -10.26 21.97
N SER A 391 -10.44 -11.56 21.95
CA SER A 391 -9.40 -12.60 21.80
C SER A 391 -8.73 -12.63 20.43
N THR A 392 -9.27 -11.92 19.44
CA THR A 392 -8.70 -11.85 18.08
C THR A 392 -7.91 -10.57 17.83
N VAL A 393 -7.87 -9.65 18.79
CA VAL A 393 -7.19 -8.35 18.63
C VAL A 393 -5.67 -8.53 18.59
N ALA A 394 -5.08 -9.31 19.50
CA ALA A 394 -3.63 -9.55 19.51
C ALA A 394 -3.09 -10.27 18.25
N GLY A 395 -3.95 -10.95 17.49
CA GLY A 395 -3.58 -11.65 16.25
C GLY A 395 -3.96 -10.91 14.97
N MET A 396 -4.28 -9.62 15.05
CA MET A 396 -4.57 -8.82 13.87
C MET A 396 -3.31 -8.63 13.01
N HIS A 397 -3.53 -8.53 11.70
CA HIS A 397 -2.50 -8.25 10.71
C HIS A 397 -2.00 -6.79 10.74
N TRP A 398 -0.85 -6.55 10.11
CA TRP A 398 -0.14 -5.27 10.13
C TRP A 398 0.42 -4.84 8.75
N ASP A 399 0.15 -5.59 7.69
CA ASP A 399 0.39 -5.20 6.29
C ASP A 399 -0.53 -4.04 5.86
N PRO A 400 -0.09 -3.12 4.97
CA PRO A 400 1.15 -3.12 4.19
C PRO A 400 2.36 -2.53 4.96
N GLY A 401 2.21 -2.31 6.27
CA GLY A 401 3.27 -1.88 7.15
C GLY A 401 3.68 -0.40 7.05
N PRO A 402 4.79 -0.04 7.71
CA PRO A 402 5.17 1.36 7.94
C PRO A 402 5.70 2.07 6.69
N TYR A 403 6.02 1.34 5.63
CA TYR A 403 6.75 1.87 4.47
C TYR A 403 5.88 1.98 3.20
N TRP A 404 4.59 1.66 3.28
CA TRP A 404 3.63 1.99 2.22
C TRP A 404 3.33 3.50 2.24
N ASP A 405 3.75 4.23 1.20
CA ASP A 405 3.58 5.67 1.05
C ASP A 405 2.14 6.03 0.69
N TRP A 406 1.28 6.05 1.73
CA TRP A 406 -0.12 6.46 1.61
C TRP A 406 -0.29 7.86 1.02
N GLU A 407 0.66 8.78 1.23
CA GLU A 407 0.55 10.13 0.69
C GLU A 407 0.70 10.13 -0.82
N HIS A 408 1.77 9.51 -1.32
CA HIS A 408 1.99 9.35 -2.77
C HIS A 408 0.90 8.50 -3.43
N TYR A 409 0.46 7.42 -2.77
CA TYR A 409 -0.61 6.59 -3.29
C TYR A 409 -1.90 7.39 -3.53
N PHE A 410 -2.28 8.25 -2.57
CA PHE A 410 -3.46 9.11 -2.72
C PHE A 410 -3.28 10.25 -3.73
N ASP A 411 -2.04 10.74 -3.94
CA ASP A 411 -1.74 11.64 -5.06
C ASP A 411 -2.02 10.95 -6.41
N LEU A 412 -1.61 9.68 -6.57
CA LEU A 412 -1.88 8.89 -7.77
C LEU A 412 -3.36 8.55 -7.96
N LEU A 413 -4.09 8.30 -6.86
CA LEU A 413 -5.55 8.11 -6.89
C LEU A 413 -6.28 9.37 -7.38
N GLY A 414 -5.65 10.55 -7.28
CA GLY A 414 -6.27 11.83 -7.57
C GLY A 414 -7.17 12.32 -6.43
N ALA A 415 -6.96 11.80 -5.23
CA ALA A 415 -7.65 12.18 -4.00
C ALA A 415 -6.63 12.52 -2.90
N PRO A 416 -5.66 13.40 -3.18
CA PRO A 416 -4.47 13.55 -2.35
C PRO A 416 -4.84 13.94 -0.92
N ILE A 417 -4.02 13.46 0.02
CA ILE A 417 -4.13 13.82 1.43
C ILE A 417 -3.63 15.27 1.56
N TYR A 418 -4.54 16.23 1.35
CA TYR A 418 -4.25 17.67 1.28
C TYR A 418 -3.98 18.30 2.64
N GLY A 419 -2.77 18.86 2.84
CA GLY A 419 -2.45 19.73 3.96
C GLY A 419 -2.37 21.20 3.55
N HIS A 420 -3.49 21.88 3.28
CA HIS A 420 -3.46 23.31 2.93
C HIS A 420 -3.90 24.25 4.05
N LYS A 421 -4.42 23.72 5.17
CA LYS A 421 -4.99 24.52 6.26
C LYS A 421 -4.61 23.94 7.62
N VAL A 422 -3.63 24.56 8.28
CA VAL A 422 -3.58 24.59 9.75
C VAL A 422 -4.47 25.74 10.18
N PHE A 423 -5.80 25.58 10.08
CA PHE A 423 -6.68 26.39 10.92
C PHE A 423 -6.29 26.14 12.36
N PRO A 424 -6.47 27.08 13.31
CA PRO A 424 -5.99 26.83 14.67
C PRO A 424 -6.53 25.48 15.14
N VAL A 425 -5.63 24.52 15.32
CA VAL A 425 -5.94 23.18 15.81
C VAL A 425 -6.41 23.40 17.24
N ARG A 426 -7.73 23.37 17.44
CA ARG A 426 -8.39 23.61 18.72
C ARG A 426 -8.85 22.28 19.29
N THR A 427 -8.98 22.23 20.60
CA THR A 427 -9.69 21.12 21.25
C THR A 427 -11.07 20.93 20.60
N GLY A 428 -11.37 19.69 20.22
CA GLY A 428 -12.60 19.28 19.54
C GLY A 428 -12.55 19.33 18.00
N SER A 429 -11.50 19.88 17.39
CA SER A 429 -11.30 19.80 15.94
C SER A 429 -10.78 18.43 15.53
N ILE A 430 -11.10 18.00 14.30
CA ILE A 430 -10.48 16.81 13.69
C ILE A 430 -9.16 17.23 13.04
N VAL A 431 -8.12 16.42 13.24
CA VAL A 431 -6.87 16.48 12.49
C VAL A 431 -6.68 15.24 11.65
N THR A 432 -6.13 15.41 10.45
CA THR A 432 -5.68 14.33 9.57
C THR A 432 -4.15 14.28 9.60
N ILE A 433 -3.58 13.10 9.81
CA ILE A 433 -2.13 12.90 9.89
C ILE A 433 -1.50 12.98 8.49
N LYS A 434 -0.37 13.67 8.38
CA LYS A 434 0.42 13.81 7.16
C LYS A 434 1.86 14.24 7.53
N PRO A 435 2.72 13.29 7.92
CA PRO A 435 4.07 13.60 8.38
C PRO A 435 5.06 13.91 7.23
N GLY A 436 4.68 13.68 5.98
CA GLY A 436 5.58 13.85 4.83
C GLY A 436 6.56 12.69 4.72
N PHE A 437 6.09 11.59 4.11
CA PHE A 437 6.76 10.29 4.02
C PHE A 437 8.29 10.35 3.86
N ALA A 438 8.78 11.07 2.84
CA ALA A 438 10.21 11.09 2.48
C ALA A 438 11.12 11.65 3.59
N ASN A 439 10.64 12.58 4.41
CA ASN A 439 11.41 13.21 5.48
C ASN A 439 11.06 12.66 6.86
N ASN A 440 10.02 11.82 6.94
CA ASN A 440 9.54 11.23 8.19
C ASN A 440 10.24 9.89 8.45
N VAL A 441 11.46 9.96 8.98
CA VAL A 441 12.26 8.78 9.31
C VAL A 441 12.08 8.47 10.80
N GLN A 442 11.19 7.53 11.12
CA GLN A 442 10.95 7.04 12.47
C GLN A 442 11.85 5.85 12.80
N VAL A 443 12.20 5.67 14.08
CA VAL A 443 12.92 4.46 14.53
C VAL A 443 11.96 3.27 14.52
N VAL A 444 12.34 2.23 13.78
CA VAL A 444 11.63 0.95 13.69
C VAL A 444 12.64 -0.17 13.98
N SER A 445 12.20 -1.24 14.63
CA SER A 445 13.05 -2.38 15.00
C SER A 445 12.50 -3.70 14.46
N ASN A 446 13.37 -4.71 14.40
CA ASN A 446 13.03 -6.11 14.06
C ASN A 446 12.60 -6.35 12.60
N CYS A 447 13.13 -5.59 11.63
CA CYS A 447 12.82 -5.82 10.21
C CYS A 447 13.50 -7.07 9.64
N ASP A 448 14.82 -7.18 9.78
CA ASP A 448 15.60 -8.29 9.21
C ASP A 448 16.07 -9.30 10.27
N ALA A 449 16.28 -8.84 11.50
CA ALA A 449 16.76 -9.67 12.60
C ALA A 449 16.20 -9.21 13.96
N PRO A 450 15.99 -10.13 14.91
CA PRO A 450 15.53 -9.77 16.26
C PRO A 450 16.50 -8.83 16.98
N ASN A 451 15.95 -7.86 17.71
CA ASN A 451 16.66 -6.85 18.49
C ASN A 451 17.58 -5.94 17.67
N THR A 452 17.25 -5.70 16.40
CA THR A 452 18.00 -4.80 15.52
C THR A 452 17.15 -3.60 15.11
N THR A 453 17.79 -2.46 14.86
CA THR A 453 17.12 -1.30 14.25
C THR A 453 17.05 -1.50 12.75
N CYS A 454 15.90 -1.23 12.14
CA CYS A 454 15.71 -1.30 10.71
C CYS A 454 16.55 -0.23 9.99
N THR A 455 16.89 -0.48 8.73
CA THR A 455 17.51 0.53 7.87
C THR A 455 16.63 1.79 7.84
N PRO A 456 17.16 2.98 8.19
CA PRO A 456 16.39 4.21 8.18
C PRO A 456 15.86 4.51 6.77
N GLN A 457 14.54 4.67 6.67
CA GLN A 457 13.84 5.04 5.44
C GLN A 457 12.56 5.81 5.79
N GLY A 458 11.93 6.44 4.79
CA GLY A 458 10.69 7.19 4.98
C GLY A 458 9.58 6.28 5.51
N THR A 459 8.81 6.77 6.47
CA THR A 459 7.70 6.04 7.10
C THR A 459 6.39 6.80 6.95
N ASN A 460 5.29 6.07 7.00
CA ASN A 460 3.94 6.61 6.80
C ASN A 460 3.24 7.04 8.09
N PHE A 461 3.91 7.11 9.24
CA PHE A 461 3.24 7.34 10.53
C PHE A 461 4.04 8.24 11.48
N VAL A 462 3.36 8.80 12.48
CA VAL A 462 4.00 9.35 13.68
C VAL A 462 3.70 8.47 14.89
N TYR A 463 4.65 8.40 15.82
CA TYR A 463 4.42 7.74 17.11
C TYR A 463 3.57 8.61 18.04
N LEU A 464 2.65 7.96 18.75
CA LEU A 464 1.89 8.56 19.84
C LEU A 464 2.49 8.18 21.19
N ARG A 465 2.64 9.19 22.05
CA ARG A 465 3.21 9.09 23.38
C ARG A 465 2.18 9.33 24.47
N GLN A 466 2.45 8.85 25.67
CA GLN A 466 1.56 8.99 26.82
C GLN A 466 1.55 10.41 27.41
N SER A 467 2.57 11.23 27.15
CA SER A 467 2.67 12.63 27.58
C SER A 467 3.43 13.47 26.53
N PRO A 468 3.40 14.83 26.60
CA PRO A 468 4.02 15.71 25.61
C PRO A 468 5.53 15.85 25.83
N ASP A 469 6.25 14.73 25.71
CA ASP A 469 7.70 14.62 25.91
C ASP A 469 8.28 13.59 24.92
N ASP A 470 9.40 13.94 24.26
CA ASP A 470 10.10 13.06 23.31
C ASP A 470 10.68 11.79 23.96
N ASN A 471 10.72 11.70 25.29
CA ASN A 471 11.12 10.50 26.05
C ASN A 471 9.94 9.79 26.72
N ALA A 472 8.71 10.32 26.60
CA ALA A 472 7.55 9.66 27.14
C ALA A 472 7.33 8.29 26.47
N PRO A 473 6.91 7.27 27.23
CA PRO A 473 6.57 5.96 26.68
C PRO A 473 5.50 6.08 25.59
N LEU A 474 5.54 5.14 24.64
CA LEU A 474 4.54 5.03 23.59
C LEU A 474 3.17 4.62 24.18
N VAL A 475 2.09 5.01 23.50
CA VAL A 475 0.72 4.74 23.95
C VAL A 475 0.45 3.23 24.11
N LYS A 476 -0.34 2.87 25.12
CA LYS A 476 -0.75 1.49 25.33
C LYS A 476 -1.91 1.12 24.41
N ASP A 477 -1.76 0.02 23.69
CA ASP A 477 -2.89 -0.69 23.10
C ASP A 477 -3.20 -1.91 23.98
N ILE A 478 -4.23 -1.78 24.83
CA ILE A 478 -4.66 -2.85 25.76
C ILE A 478 -5.15 -4.12 25.06
N GLY A 479 -5.42 -4.06 23.76
CA GLY A 479 -5.84 -5.20 22.95
C GLY A 479 -4.69 -5.96 22.32
N LEU A 480 -3.71 -5.24 21.78
CA LEU A 480 -2.48 -5.85 21.27
C LEU A 480 -1.59 -6.35 22.41
N HIS A 481 -1.57 -5.60 23.52
CA HIS A 481 -0.73 -5.83 24.69
C HIS A 481 -1.58 -6.07 25.95
N PRO A 482 -2.27 -7.22 26.07
CA PRO A 482 -3.17 -7.49 27.19
C PRO A 482 -2.45 -7.58 28.55
N THR A 483 -1.13 -7.76 28.55
CA THR A 483 -0.28 -7.74 29.75
C THR A 483 0.02 -6.32 30.24
N GLY A 484 -0.40 -5.28 29.51
CA GLY A 484 -0.31 -3.88 29.91
C GLY A 484 1.05 -3.22 29.65
N ILE A 485 1.91 -3.84 28.83
CA ILE A 485 3.16 -3.24 28.38
C ILE A 485 2.89 -2.00 27.50
N ASP A 486 3.86 -1.09 27.46
CA ASP A 486 3.84 0.06 26.55
C ASP A 486 4.00 -0.42 25.11
N GLY A 487 3.52 0.39 24.15
CA GLY A 487 3.82 0.14 22.73
C GLY A 487 5.33 0.15 22.47
N THR A 488 5.74 -0.54 21.42
CA THR A 488 7.15 -0.73 21.06
C THR A 488 7.46 -0.14 19.69
N THR A 489 8.74 -0.14 19.32
CA THR A 489 9.20 0.20 17.97
C THR A 489 9.26 -1.02 17.04
N ASP A 490 8.84 -2.21 17.50
CA ASP A 490 8.80 -3.42 16.68
C ASP A 490 7.98 -3.14 15.42
N VAL A 491 8.51 -3.49 14.24
CA VAL A 491 7.90 -3.25 12.94
C VAL A 491 6.43 -3.67 12.89
N SER A 492 6.09 -4.77 13.55
CA SER A 492 4.74 -5.34 13.62
C SER A 492 3.83 -4.69 14.68
N ASP A 493 4.39 -3.95 15.63
CA ASP A 493 3.64 -3.26 16.68
C ASP A 493 3.13 -1.89 16.21
N MET A 494 1.92 -1.92 15.64
CA MET A 494 1.22 -0.72 15.15
C MET A 494 0.45 0.03 16.25
N GLY A 495 0.38 -0.48 17.48
CA GLY A 495 -0.55 -0.01 18.51
C GLY A 495 -0.40 1.47 18.86
N SER A 496 0.79 2.03 18.68
CA SER A 496 1.12 3.44 18.97
C SER A 496 1.27 4.32 17.73
N ARG A 497 0.86 3.87 16.55
CA ARG A 497 1.14 4.57 15.29
C ARG A 497 -0.10 5.30 14.78
N ALA A 498 0.06 6.59 14.50
CA ALA A 498 -0.92 7.37 13.76
C ALA A 498 -0.47 7.47 12.30
N ALA A 499 -1.08 6.68 11.41
CA ALA A 499 -0.69 6.58 10.01
C ALA A 499 -1.22 7.74 9.15
N ALA A 500 -0.54 8.00 8.02
CA ALA A 500 -0.86 9.07 7.10
C ALA A 500 -2.29 8.91 6.55
N GLY A 501 -3.03 10.01 6.66
CA GLY A 501 -4.43 10.13 6.30
C GLY A 501 -5.43 9.63 7.34
N SER A 502 -4.96 9.01 8.44
CA SER A 502 -5.82 8.72 9.60
C SER A 502 -6.29 10.00 10.26
N GLN A 503 -7.49 9.96 10.85
CA GLN A 503 -8.13 11.11 11.47
C GLN A 503 -8.31 10.94 12.97
N TYR A 504 -8.14 12.02 13.72
CA TYR A 504 -8.30 12.02 15.18
C TYR A 504 -8.93 13.32 15.68
N VAL A 505 -9.64 13.27 16.81
CA VAL A 505 -10.10 14.49 17.48
C VAL A 505 -9.07 14.97 18.47
N VAL A 506 -8.73 16.26 18.39
CA VAL A 506 -7.81 16.94 19.30
C VAL A 506 -8.48 17.05 20.67
N ALA A 507 -7.86 16.48 21.69
CA ALA A 507 -8.31 16.59 23.07
C ALA A 507 -7.71 17.83 23.75
N GLN A 508 -6.42 18.09 23.53
CA GLN A 508 -5.71 19.24 24.09
C GLN A 508 -4.42 19.55 23.33
N ARG A 509 -3.80 20.69 23.63
CA ARG A 509 -2.53 21.13 23.04
C ARG A 509 -1.62 21.71 24.12
N GLN A 510 -0.33 21.38 24.04
CA GLN A 510 0.71 21.91 24.93
C GLN A 510 1.96 22.27 24.12
N GLY A 511 2.15 23.56 23.82
CA GLY A 511 3.21 24.02 22.92
C GLY A 511 3.08 23.39 21.53
N ASP A 512 4.15 22.70 21.10
CA ASP A 512 4.21 21.96 19.83
C ASP A 512 3.55 20.58 19.89
N TRP A 513 3.07 20.14 21.05
CA TRP A 513 2.44 18.85 21.23
C TRP A 513 0.93 18.91 21.09
N VAL A 514 0.37 17.99 20.32
CA VAL A 514 -1.06 17.80 20.11
C VAL A 514 -1.46 16.48 20.74
N ALA A 515 -2.40 16.51 21.68
CA ALA A 515 -3.01 15.30 22.22
C ALA A 515 -4.31 15.01 21.48
N VAL A 516 -4.51 13.76 21.08
CA VAL A 516 -5.73 13.28 20.46
C VAL A 516 -6.37 12.16 21.28
N TRP A 517 -7.68 11.99 21.13
CA TRP A 517 -8.36 10.82 21.66
C TRP A 517 -7.93 9.57 20.86
N TYR A 518 -7.36 8.59 21.56
CA TYR A 518 -6.79 7.38 20.97
C TYR A 518 -7.00 6.19 21.91
N LEU A 519 -7.72 5.16 21.46
CA LEU A 519 -8.03 3.94 22.21
C LEU A 519 -8.61 4.17 23.63
N GLY A 520 -9.40 5.22 23.82
CA GLY A 520 -9.97 5.56 25.13
C GLY A 520 -9.04 6.37 26.03
N ALA A 521 -7.84 6.74 25.57
CA ALA A 521 -6.85 7.54 26.28
C ALA A 521 -6.39 8.75 25.44
N LEU A 522 -5.44 9.51 25.99
CA LEU A 522 -4.72 10.56 25.26
C LEU A 522 -3.49 9.97 24.59
N GLY A 523 -3.32 10.25 23.30
CA GLY A 523 -2.08 10.02 22.57
C GLY A 523 -1.49 11.35 22.09
N TRP A 524 -0.22 11.60 22.40
CA TRP A 524 0.48 12.83 22.08
C TRP A 524 1.45 12.63 20.93
N PHE A 525 1.40 13.51 19.93
CA PHE A 525 2.45 13.65 18.93
C PHE A 525 2.93 15.10 18.87
N LYS A 526 4.17 15.26 18.45
CA LYS A 526 4.76 16.56 18.18
C LYS A 526 4.30 16.99 16.79
N SER A 527 3.83 18.22 16.65
CA SER A 527 3.45 18.81 15.38
C SER A 527 3.68 20.33 15.45
N PRO A 528 4.95 20.77 15.36
CA PRO A 528 5.31 22.18 15.46
C PRO A 528 4.62 23.03 14.38
N ALA A 529 4.33 24.29 14.69
CA ALA A 529 3.70 25.18 13.71
C ALA A 529 4.56 25.43 12.46
N SER A 530 5.89 25.28 12.57
CA SER A 530 6.85 25.43 11.47
C SER A 530 6.92 24.21 10.54
N ALA A 531 6.52 23.03 11.02
CA ALA A 531 6.57 21.76 10.30
C ALA A 531 5.46 20.84 10.84
N PRO A 532 4.19 21.09 10.48
CA PRO A 532 3.07 20.36 11.03
C PRO A 532 2.95 18.94 10.44
N ASP A 533 2.86 17.93 11.32
CA ASP A 533 2.64 16.53 10.94
C ASP A 533 1.15 16.17 10.81
N ALA A 534 0.26 17.14 11.04
CA ALA A 534 -1.17 16.98 10.90
C ALA A 534 -1.86 18.30 10.52
N PHE A 535 -3.01 18.20 9.84
CA PHE A 535 -3.79 19.36 9.42
C PHE A 535 -5.25 19.23 9.85
N ALA A 536 -5.89 20.37 10.11
CA ALA A 536 -7.29 20.38 10.52
C ALA A 536 -8.21 20.03 9.33
N LYS A 537 -9.23 19.22 9.58
CA LYS A 537 -10.21 18.82 8.57
C LYS A 537 -11.63 18.96 9.15
N PRO A 538 -12.59 19.54 8.41
CA PRO A 538 -13.99 19.50 8.83
C PRO A 538 -14.51 18.07 8.75
N GLY A 539 -15.41 17.70 9.65
CA GLY A 539 -16.00 16.37 9.66
C GLY A 539 -16.98 16.19 10.78
N LEU A 540 -17.48 14.96 10.90
CA LEU A 540 -18.39 14.56 11.95
C LEU A 540 -17.64 13.75 13.00
N VAL A 541 -18.06 13.88 14.24
CA VAL A 541 -17.56 13.10 15.36
C VAL A 541 -18.71 12.39 16.05
N VAL A 542 -18.45 11.22 16.61
CA VAL A 542 -19.34 10.58 17.58
C VAL A 542 -19.01 11.05 18.99
N LYS A 543 -20.02 11.21 19.82
CA LYS A 543 -19.92 11.45 21.27
C LYS A 543 -20.89 10.55 22.01
N PRO A 544 -20.55 10.03 23.22
CA PRO A 544 -21.53 9.35 24.04
C PRO A 544 -22.79 10.19 24.24
N LYS A 545 -23.97 9.57 24.13
CA LYS A 545 -25.24 10.24 24.45
C LYS A 545 -25.31 10.66 25.91
N ALA A 546 -26.16 11.64 26.20
CA ALA A 546 -26.43 12.06 27.58
C ALA A 546 -26.77 10.86 28.48
N GLY A 547 -26.11 10.76 29.64
CA GLY A 547 -26.26 9.65 30.58
C GLY A 547 -25.41 8.40 30.26
N LYS A 548 -24.73 8.33 29.11
CA LYS A 548 -23.80 7.24 28.77
C LYS A 548 -22.37 7.66 29.16
N THR A 549 -21.82 7.03 30.20
CA THR A 549 -20.44 7.30 30.66
C THR A 549 -19.40 6.39 29.99
N SER A 550 -19.85 5.30 29.37
CA SER A 550 -19.03 4.36 28.62
C SER A 550 -19.86 3.80 27.46
N VAL A 551 -19.33 3.90 26.24
CA VAL A 551 -19.94 3.36 25.02
C VAL A 551 -19.07 2.22 24.50
N PRO A 552 -19.63 1.01 24.29
CA PRO A 552 -18.86 -0.11 23.74
C PRO A 552 -18.42 0.13 22.29
N VAL A 553 -17.22 -0.34 21.96
CA VAL A 553 -16.66 -0.35 20.60
C VAL A 553 -16.71 -1.77 20.06
N TYR A 554 -17.04 -1.94 18.79
CA TYR A 554 -17.21 -3.25 18.14
C TYR A 554 -16.27 -3.38 16.95
N GLY A 555 -15.79 -4.61 16.69
CA GLY A 555 -15.01 -4.93 15.51
C GLY A 555 -15.84 -5.34 14.29
N ARG A 556 -17.16 -5.45 14.45
CA ARG A 556 -18.14 -5.82 13.40
C ARG A 556 -19.48 -5.14 13.66
N ALA A 557 -20.21 -4.79 12.61
CA ALA A 557 -21.55 -4.23 12.69
C ALA A 557 -22.63 -5.27 12.31
N TYR A 558 -22.62 -6.43 12.98
CA TYR A 558 -23.59 -7.49 12.70
C TYR A 558 -25.01 -7.18 13.21
N PRO A 559 -26.05 -7.81 12.63
CA PRO A 559 -27.45 -7.65 13.03
C PRO A 559 -27.75 -8.05 14.47
N GLU A 560 -28.78 -7.44 15.04
CA GLU A 560 -29.39 -7.88 16.28
C GLU A 560 -29.99 -9.29 16.17
N GLN A 561 -30.10 -10.02 17.29
CA GLN A 561 -30.59 -11.40 17.29
C GLN A 561 -31.97 -11.59 16.62
N SER A 562 -32.87 -10.62 16.76
CA SER A 562 -34.21 -10.68 16.15
C SER A 562 -34.21 -10.60 14.62
N ALA A 563 -33.10 -10.21 13.99
CA ALA A 563 -32.96 -10.19 12.54
C ALA A 563 -32.76 -11.59 11.94
N TYR A 564 -32.26 -12.54 12.74
CA TYR A 564 -31.90 -13.88 12.26
C TYR A 564 -33.16 -14.76 12.09
N PRO A 565 -33.45 -15.24 10.87
CA PRO A 565 -34.53 -16.19 10.62
C PRO A 565 -34.35 -17.51 11.38
N ALA A 566 -35.45 -18.22 11.60
CA ALA A 566 -35.41 -19.56 12.16
C ALA A 566 -34.50 -20.48 11.32
N GLY A 567 -33.60 -21.22 11.98
CA GLY A 567 -32.63 -22.10 11.33
C GLY A 567 -31.28 -21.45 11.00
N ILE A 568 -31.17 -20.11 11.08
CA ILE A 568 -29.88 -19.41 10.95
C ILE A 568 -29.32 -19.12 12.36
N PRO A 569 -28.14 -19.67 12.72
CA PRO A 569 -27.53 -19.38 14.01
C PRO A 569 -27.17 -17.90 14.17
N TYR A 570 -27.68 -17.28 15.23
CA TYR A 570 -27.33 -15.92 15.62
C TYR A 570 -25.81 -15.79 15.81
N GLN A 571 -25.23 -14.75 15.20
CA GLN A 571 -23.84 -14.37 15.44
C GLN A 571 -23.79 -13.35 16.57
N THR A 572 -23.41 -13.79 17.77
CA THR A 572 -23.31 -12.88 18.92
C THR A 572 -22.38 -11.71 18.65
N VAL A 573 -22.91 -10.50 18.83
CA VAL A 573 -22.14 -9.25 18.73
C VAL A 573 -21.48 -8.95 20.08
N THR A 574 -20.19 -9.27 20.18
CA THR A 574 -19.38 -9.02 21.38
C THR A 574 -18.58 -7.73 21.21
N PRO A 575 -18.65 -6.77 22.16
CA PRO A 575 -17.80 -5.59 22.10
C PRO A 575 -16.32 -5.96 22.29
N LEU A 576 -15.44 -5.15 21.71
CA LEU A 576 -14.02 -5.18 22.01
C LEU A 576 -13.78 -4.67 23.44
N GLN A 577 -12.57 -4.88 23.95
CA GLN A 577 -12.13 -4.42 25.27
C GLN A 577 -12.02 -2.89 25.41
N TYR A 578 -12.27 -2.14 24.34
CA TYR A 578 -12.22 -0.68 24.34
C TYR A 578 -13.59 -0.04 24.56
N THR A 579 -13.59 1.17 25.12
CA THR A 579 -14.80 1.98 25.27
C THR A 579 -14.54 3.45 24.98
N ILE A 580 -15.58 4.18 24.56
CA ILE A 580 -15.56 5.64 24.46
C ILE A 580 -16.09 6.20 25.79
N GLY A 581 -15.23 6.91 26.51
CA GLY A 581 -15.56 7.51 27.79
C GLY A 581 -16.31 8.85 27.67
N ALA A 582 -16.93 9.28 28.76
CA ALA A 582 -17.52 10.62 28.86
C ALA A 582 -16.50 11.72 28.49
N GLY A 583 -16.94 12.71 27.69
CA GLY A 583 -16.09 13.81 27.22
C GLY A 583 -15.20 13.46 26.02
N GLN A 584 -15.09 12.18 25.64
CA GLN A 584 -14.35 11.77 24.45
C GLN A 584 -15.18 11.90 23.19
N SER A 585 -14.49 12.00 22.05
CA SER A 585 -15.09 12.00 20.73
C SER A 585 -14.14 11.45 19.69
N TYR A 586 -14.69 10.75 18.69
CA TYR A 586 -13.90 10.10 17.64
C TYR A 586 -14.46 10.48 16.27
N PRO A 587 -13.60 10.70 15.25
CA PRO A 587 -14.06 11.03 13.90
C PRO A 587 -14.88 9.89 13.31
N VAL A 588 -15.95 10.25 12.62
CA VAL A 588 -16.75 9.31 11.81
C VAL A 588 -16.01 9.01 10.50
N GLY A 589 -15.87 7.74 10.16
CA GLY A 589 -15.44 7.27 8.84
C GLY A 589 -16.61 7.23 7.86
N ASP A 590 -17.65 6.45 8.20
CA ASP A 590 -18.91 6.35 7.46
C ASP A 590 -20.12 6.21 8.40
N LEU A 591 -21.21 6.90 8.05
CA LEU A 591 -22.50 6.83 8.74
C LEU A 591 -23.46 5.78 8.15
N ASN A 592 -23.12 5.22 6.98
CA ASN A 592 -24.05 4.46 6.13
C ASN A 592 -23.58 3.03 5.87
N ILE A 593 -22.77 2.48 6.77
CA ILE A 593 -22.39 1.07 6.72
C ILE A 593 -23.62 0.18 6.90
N GLU A 594 -23.63 -0.96 6.22
CA GLU A 594 -24.72 -1.92 6.30
C GLU A 594 -24.65 -2.68 7.63
N THR A 595 -25.81 -2.96 8.24
CA THR A 595 -25.84 -3.83 9.43
C THR A 595 -26.31 -5.19 9.00
N ASP A 596 -25.36 -6.05 8.64
CA ASP A 596 -25.66 -7.30 7.97
C ASP A 596 -24.64 -8.42 8.29
N TYR A 597 -25.06 -9.63 7.93
CA TYR A 597 -24.24 -10.82 7.99
C TYR A 597 -24.56 -11.71 6.79
N TYR A 598 -23.61 -11.84 5.88
CA TYR A 598 -23.70 -12.82 4.81
C TYR A 598 -23.31 -14.19 5.35
N ARG A 599 -24.27 -15.11 5.37
CA ARG A 599 -24.04 -16.50 5.73
C ARG A 599 -23.69 -17.29 4.48
N ALA A 600 -22.45 -17.76 4.41
CA ALA A 600 -21.95 -18.80 3.51
C ALA A 600 -21.03 -19.72 4.33
N VAL A 601 -21.47 -20.95 4.67
CA VAL A 601 -20.66 -21.89 5.49
C VAL A 601 -20.53 -23.29 4.87
N THR A 602 -21.12 -23.50 3.71
CA THR A 602 -21.11 -24.78 2.97
C THR A 602 -20.72 -24.51 1.53
N PHE A 603 -20.23 -25.55 0.84
CA PHE A 603 -19.78 -25.44 -0.54
C PHE A 603 -20.90 -25.16 -1.54
N ASP A 604 -22.09 -25.75 -1.36
CA ASP A 604 -23.18 -25.65 -2.33
C ASP A 604 -24.55 -25.34 -1.71
N GLY A 605 -24.59 -25.05 -0.40
CA GLY A 605 -25.83 -24.74 0.31
C GLY A 605 -26.54 -23.54 -0.31
N GLN A 606 -27.87 -23.53 -0.24
CA GLN A 606 -28.69 -22.51 -0.88
C GLN A 606 -29.60 -21.81 0.13
N PRO A 607 -30.14 -20.63 -0.23
CA PRO A 607 -31.19 -19.99 0.55
C PRO A 607 -32.37 -20.94 0.79
N PRO A 608 -33.05 -20.87 1.95
CA PRO A 608 -32.92 -19.81 2.96
C PRO A 608 -31.90 -20.13 4.07
N ALA A 609 -31.26 -21.30 4.07
CA ALA A 609 -30.43 -21.75 5.19
C ALA A 609 -28.94 -21.38 5.05
N ASP A 610 -28.47 -21.17 3.82
CA ASP A 610 -27.10 -20.76 3.50
C ASP A 610 -27.08 -19.82 2.28
N HIS A 611 -25.93 -19.23 1.97
CA HIS A 611 -25.74 -18.24 0.90
C HIS A 611 -26.79 -17.11 0.94
N VAL A 612 -27.06 -16.63 2.14
CA VAL A 612 -28.15 -15.70 2.44
C VAL A 612 -27.64 -14.53 3.28
N GLN A 613 -28.07 -13.32 2.93
CA GLN A 613 -27.77 -12.12 3.67
C GLN A 613 -28.83 -11.92 4.76
N VAL A 614 -28.39 -11.77 6.01
CA VAL A 614 -29.25 -11.37 7.14
C VAL A 614 -29.09 -9.88 7.33
N LEU A 615 -30.18 -9.12 7.23
CA LEU A 615 -30.21 -7.67 7.41
C LEU A 615 -30.78 -7.30 8.77
N GLY A 616 -30.03 -6.49 9.51
CA GLY A 616 -30.43 -5.92 10.81
C GLY A 616 -31.18 -4.59 10.69
N LYS A 617 -31.77 -4.17 11.80
CA LYS A 617 -32.38 -2.84 11.97
C LYS A 617 -31.58 -1.93 12.88
N ASP A 618 -30.71 -2.50 13.72
CA ASP A 618 -29.72 -1.72 14.45
C ASP A 618 -28.89 -0.91 13.45
N LYS A 619 -28.44 0.28 13.88
CA LYS A 619 -27.57 1.15 13.08
C LYS A 619 -26.22 1.25 13.75
N TYR A 620 -25.17 1.15 12.94
CA TYR A 620 -23.79 1.35 13.36
C TYR A 620 -23.17 2.49 12.58
N TYR A 621 -22.15 3.12 13.17
CA TYR A 621 -21.27 4.07 12.50
C TYR A 621 -19.86 3.52 12.54
N GLU A 622 -19.14 3.65 11.44
CA GLU A 622 -17.70 3.45 11.39
C GLU A 622 -17.01 4.69 11.97
N ILE A 623 -15.99 4.46 12.79
CA ILE A 623 -15.18 5.50 13.42
C ILE A 623 -13.70 5.18 13.30
N TRP A 624 -12.89 6.23 13.30
CA TRP A 624 -11.45 6.14 13.50
C TRP A 624 -11.17 5.88 14.98
N PHE A 625 -10.56 4.74 15.32
CA PHE A 625 -10.34 4.35 16.71
C PHE A 625 -8.99 3.66 16.91
N GLY A 626 -8.01 4.44 17.38
CA GLY A 626 -6.62 3.97 17.46
C GLY A 626 -5.96 4.00 16.08
N HIS A 627 -5.20 2.96 15.77
CA HIS A 627 -4.64 2.77 14.42
C HIS A 627 -5.71 2.33 13.40
N ARG A 628 -6.81 1.74 13.88
CA ARG A 628 -7.78 0.98 13.08
C ARG A 628 -9.11 1.70 12.90
N ILE A 629 -9.94 1.21 11.98
CA ILE A 629 -11.37 1.50 12.00
C ILE A 629 -12.08 0.64 13.05
N ALA A 630 -13.20 1.11 13.57
CA ALA A 630 -14.06 0.34 14.47
C ALA A 630 -15.53 0.80 14.33
N TYR A 631 -16.44 0.11 15.01
CA TYR A 631 -17.87 0.37 14.90
C TYR A 631 -18.49 0.72 16.25
N VAL A 632 -19.45 1.64 16.24
CA VAL A 632 -20.27 1.99 17.42
C VAL A 632 -21.74 1.98 17.07
N ARG A 633 -22.60 1.58 18.00
CA ARG A 633 -24.05 1.62 17.81
C ARG A 633 -24.53 3.06 17.82
N ALA A 634 -25.29 3.45 16.80
CA ALA A 634 -25.96 4.76 16.72
C ALA A 634 -26.91 5.02 17.90
N ALA A 635 -27.41 3.94 18.54
CA ALA A 635 -28.23 4.02 19.73
C ALA A 635 -27.48 4.63 20.93
N ASP A 636 -26.14 4.54 20.98
CA ASP A 636 -25.32 4.94 22.12
C ASP A 636 -24.58 6.27 21.94
N VAL A 637 -24.53 6.81 20.71
CA VAL A 637 -23.77 8.03 20.37
C VAL A 637 -24.61 9.09 19.66
N ASP A 638 -24.29 10.35 19.91
CA ASP A 638 -24.68 11.49 19.08
C ASP A 638 -23.64 11.72 17.98
N VAL A 639 -24.10 12.06 16.78
CA VAL A 639 -23.24 12.54 15.69
C VAL A 639 -23.29 14.07 15.69
N ARG A 640 -22.15 14.73 15.71
CA ARG A 640 -22.05 16.19 15.72
C ARG A 640 -20.93 16.67 14.79
N PRO A 641 -21.04 17.88 14.21
CA PRO A 641 -19.88 18.53 13.60
C PRO A 641 -18.72 18.64 14.59
N ALA A 642 -17.49 18.44 14.10
CA ALA A 642 -16.29 18.83 14.81
C ALA A 642 -16.25 20.37 15.00
N ILE A 643 -15.48 20.83 16.00
CA ILE A 643 -15.35 22.26 16.33
C ILE A 643 -14.54 23.02 15.28
#